data_AF-A0A9P9TLJ2-F1
#
_entry.id   AF-A0A9P9TLJ2-F1
#
_cell.length_a   1.000
_cell.length_b   1.000
_cell.length_c   1.000
_cell.angle_alpha   90.00
_cell.angle_beta   90.00
_cell.angle_gamma   90.00
#
_symmetry.space_group_name_H-M   'P 1'
#
loop_
_entity.id
_entity.type
_entity.pdbx_description
1 polymer ?
#
loop_
_entity_poly.entity_id
_entity_poly.type
_entity_poly.pdbx_seq_one_letter_code
_entity_poly.pdbx_strand_id
1 'polypeptide(L)'
;MAVGRLQAALAAATSEVTVAAANLNFDFTLVKYEAPTEYQPLGVLLSTNRKESAEHGSIHRLARQLGALFEDVCPPTPALLEAYGKRASEIAEASEKTSDQYTGTLFGDFKGIDGTSIWAAATSSKAALHVHLLASLLARMWSAPEAIAIWMELVAERRKSIATKLENGEQLKFSLAAAVGQSITRAELAAWDTSARAWLRTADEVFKRKQKQLELILKNIDLPVDKDSKVFSSVSRAWVTAIVTMDKLVQGMPQAIQDGAPLLGLSAWHLYPDITIFSPKVVEIKMNDTLVAAGGMISIGLGATPRASREDNGVYWSLSLAQLRHYGRPVKVERAMETGSRITFPQLNLVIFGIMLAEWQLSTTQSQLAADAIIATMDYLEHHKQGSRTDKRLFRLLRDSALAYSEREAGDSALNSKLIQLGRRRAKKFVHDSDRPQESTASPKFFSFLQPSVFMDALKDVESRVTFLRHVGKSLTVDEDSPDAFLIRYATNMTIDAVQPNTSPLDNDHKPFADSIDAYESSRSVDDMPDTYSTTPLTGQTWHGTKWGSISPDITLDTAEDVDHVIHHRWLPVQPSFFNIPEGERVTLDADARFRSWDFNVQIIGAEDPNAYTYDFVLGSPLDAALFVQRQASEKFNGLEITLENFIWCLEQNLIDPYRILSRLRFADSTSGGKLETTMRILAAVAAVYDDLPDTNLDIGILNRSLIETRWVRNIFPLENLLSAPTPVLNHGGKFAIIAYFESGFHDVDPTQLQNVIALSSTNSLFVCRPLLEDPHTSLEQSMGIRRIFGNIGKPGITFMLPPQEPMMREFDPNTWLMNNCHPFDGTTSRSFDSTSLHLSFTEYHVPLFDGSRGSQDHQISFLESVISVQDKGKWVADVDPLLLIRPPGQLRCLEKKITCQHSTERSQIADIVAVDSWDELLDIPEGVFVVRAGDNWVARLALTLVAYQRLQQISTAFAVTICPANVCWSCTKRSFRRHAFIY
;
A
#
# COMPACT_ATOMS: atom_id res chain seq x y z
N MET A 1 8.13 -32.61 50.16
CA MET A 1 8.43 -32.35 51.59
C MET A 1 9.58 -31.35 51.84
N ALA A 2 10.25 -30.77 50.83
CA ALA A 2 11.35 -29.81 51.03
C ALA A 2 10.92 -28.33 51.15
N VAL A 3 9.79 -27.93 50.53
CA VAL A 3 9.32 -26.53 50.48
C VAL A 3 8.86 -26.01 51.86
N GLY A 4 8.19 -26.85 52.65
CA GLY A 4 7.68 -26.46 53.98
C GLY A 4 8.78 -26.22 55.02
N ARG A 5 9.96 -26.86 54.88
CA ARG A 5 11.12 -26.60 55.76
C ARG A 5 11.88 -25.33 55.37
N LEU A 6 11.89 -24.96 54.09
CA LEU A 6 12.43 -23.69 53.61
C LEU A 6 11.57 -22.51 54.07
N GLN A 7 10.23 -22.60 53.97
CA GLN A 7 9.31 -21.57 54.48
C GLN A 7 9.44 -21.33 55.99
N ALA A 8 9.59 -22.40 56.79
CA ALA A 8 9.75 -22.28 58.24
C ALA A 8 11.12 -21.68 58.67
N ALA A 9 12.19 -21.92 57.88
CA ALA A 9 13.50 -21.31 58.11
C ALA A 9 13.57 -19.85 57.63
N LEU A 10 12.83 -19.48 56.57
CA LEU A 10 12.74 -18.12 56.03
C LEU A 10 11.90 -17.17 56.88
N ALA A 11 10.87 -17.67 57.59
CA ALA A 11 10.09 -16.84 58.51
C ALA A 11 10.90 -16.31 59.71
N ALA A 12 12.07 -16.90 59.99
CA ALA A 12 13.01 -16.49 61.04
C ALA A 12 14.27 -15.79 60.49
N ALA A 13 14.36 -15.57 59.17
CA ALA A 13 15.55 -15.08 58.50
C ALA A 13 15.62 -13.54 58.50
N THR A 14 16.81 -12.98 58.75
CA THR A 14 17.10 -11.55 58.55
C THR A 14 16.99 -11.19 57.06
N SER A 15 16.81 -9.90 56.76
CA SER A 15 16.74 -9.39 55.38
C SER A 15 17.94 -9.84 54.53
N GLU A 16 19.14 -9.91 55.12
CA GLU A 16 20.36 -10.40 54.48
C GLU A 16 20.28 -11.87 54.02
N VAL A 17 19.72 -12.76 54.84
CA VAL A 17 19.57 -14.19 54.51
C VAL A 17 18.51 -14.39 53.42
N THR A 18 17.45 -13.56 53.42
CA THR A 18 16.41 -13.58 52.38
C THR A 18 16.98 -13.14 51.02
N VAL A 19 17.86 -12.12 51.00
CA VAL A 19 18.54 -11.64 49.78
C VAL A 19 19.58 -12.65 49.30
N ALA A 20 20.37 -13.25 50.20
CA ALA A 20 21.31 -14.31 49.86
C ALA A 20 20.60 -15.55 49.27
N ALA A 21 19.43 -15.93 49.82
CA ALA A 21 18.60 -17.01 49.31
C ALA A 21 17.89 -16.66 47.99
N ALA A 22 17.52 -15.39 47.78
CA ALA A 22 16.93 -14.93 46.53
C ALA A 22 17.95 -14.90 45.38
N ASN A 23 19.22 -14.62 45.68
CA ASN A 23 20.35 -14.75 44.74
C ASN A 23 20.70 -16.22 44.44
N LEU A 24 20.26 -17.17 45.27
CA LEU A 24 20.32 -18.61 44.97
C LEU A 24 19.12 -19.02 44.09
N ASN A 25 19.19 -18.66 42.80
CA ASN A 25 18.41 -19.20 41.68
C ASN A 25 16.92 -19.48 41.97
N PHE A 26 16.14 -18.50 42.44
CA PHE A 26 14.68 -18.63 42.44
C PHE A 26 14.18 -18.71 40.98
N ASP A 27 13.76 -19.89 40.57
CA ASP A 27 13.28 -20.11 39.21
C ASP A 27 11.81 -19.71 39.08
N PHE A 28 11.58 -18.56 38.43
CA PHE A 28 10.24 -18.09 38.07
C PHE A 28 9.54 -19.00 37.04
N THR A 29 10.16 -20.04 36.51
CA THR A 29 9.45 -21.01 35.64
C THR A 29 8.71 -22.10 36.44
N LEU A 30 9.03 -22.31 37.72
CA LEU A 30 8.55 -23.47 38.49
C LEU A 30 7.20 -23.30 39.23
N VAL A 31 6.63 -22.09 39.30
CA VAL A 31 5.37 -21.85 40.03
C VAL A 31 4.32 -21.33 39.05
N LYS A 32 3.40 -22.22 38.69
CA LYS A 32 2.26 -21.93 37.82
C LYS A 32 1.03 -21.62 38.65
N TYR A 33 0.30 -20.58 38.27
CA TYR A 33 -1.06 -20.36 38.74
C TYR A 33 -2.04 -20.83 37.68
N GLU A 34 -3.16 -21.40 38.13
CA GLU A 34 -4.28 -21.68 37.24
C GLU A 34 -4.85 -20.35 36.74
N ALA A 35 -4.99 -20.22 35.43
CA ALA A 35 -5.55 -19.00 34.84
C ALA A 35 -7.01 -18.82 35.30
N PRO A 36 -7.44 -17.60 35.65
CA PRO A 36 -8.84 -17.36 36.03
C PRO A 36 -9.81 -17.79 34.94
N THR A 37 -11.01 -18.20 35.34
CA THR A 37 -12.03 -18.79 34.46
C THR A 37 -12.36 -17.93 33.26
N GLU A 38 -12.32 -16.62 33.42
CA GLU A 38 -12.66 -15.63 32.40
C GLU A 38 -11.65 -15.61 31.24
N TYR A 39 -10.42 -16.06 31.46
CA TYR A 39 -9.35 -16.08 30.46
C TYR A 39 -9.18 -17.44 29.78
N GLN A 40 -9.83 -18.50 30.29
CA GLN A 40 -9.68 -19.85 29.75
C GLN A 40 -10.01 -19.96 28.25
N PRO A 41 -11.10 -19.35 27.72
CA PRO A 41 -11.37 -19.38 26.29
C PRO A 41 -10.24 -18.78 25.44
N LEU A 42 -9.65 -17.65 25.87
CA LEU A 42 -8.46 -17.09 25.22
C LEU A 42 -7.32 -18.12 25.14
N GLY A 43 -7.01 -18.80 26.24
CA GLY A 43 -5.93 -19.80 26.29
C GLY A 43 -6.19 -21.07 25.47
N VAL A 44 -7.42 -21.35 25.07
CA VAL A 44 -7.78 -22.44 24.14
C VAL A 44 -7.54 -22.02 22.69
N LEU A 45 -7.75 -20.73 22.37
CA LEU A 45 -7.63 -20.19 21.02
C LEU A 45 -6.22 -19.74 20.63
N LEU A 46 -5.29 -19.66 21.60
CA LEU A 46 -3.88 -19.41 21.31
C LEU A 46 -3.26 -20.60 20.57
N SER A 47 -2.36 -20.32 19.62
CA SER A 47 -1.54 -21.37 19.01
C SER A 47 -0.68 -22.08 20.07
N THR A 48 -0.35 -23.35 19.80
CA THR A 48 0.49 -24.19 20.68
C THR A 48 1.77 -23.47 21.08
N ASN A 49 2.51 -22.91 20.12
CA ASN A 49 3.75 -22.17 20.37
C ASN A 49 3.55 -20.95 21.28
N ARG A 50 2.47 -20.17 21.08
CA ARG A 50 2.17 -19.00 21.92
C ARG A 50 1.79 -19.42 23.34
N LYS A 51 0.99 -20.47 23.47
CA LYS A 51 0.60 -21.02 24.77
C LYS A 51 1.81 -21.55 25.53
N GLU A 52 2.67 -22.32 24.88
CA GLU A 52 3.92 -22.82 25.47
C GLU A 52 4.85 -21.68 25.90
N SER A 53 5.02 -20.66 25.05
CA SER A 53 5.81 -19.47 25.40
C SER A 53 5.24 -18.74 26.63
N ALA A 54 3.91 -18.59 26.70
CA ALA A 54 3.24 -17.92 27.81
C ALA A 54 3.19 -18.73 29.11
N GLU A 55 3.32 -20.06 29.05
CA GLU A 55 3.31 -20.93 30.24
C GLU A 55 4.70 -21.34 30.72
N HIS A 56 5.68 -21.44 29.82
CA HIS A 56 7.01 -21.99 30.11
C HIS A 56 8.17 -21.17 29.52
N GLY A 57 7.89 -20.18 28.68
CA GLY A 57 8.89 -19.38 27.98
C GLY A 57 9.41 -18.16 28.75
N SER A 58 10.20 -17.33 28.07
CA SER A 58 10.79 -16.11 28.62
C SER A 58 9.73 -15.06 29.01
N ILE A 59 8.63 -14.99 28.25
CA ILE A 59 7.54 -14.05 28.53
C ILE A 59 6.77 -14.43 29.79
N HIS A 60 6.65 -15.73 30.12
CA HIS A 60 6.13 -16.20 31.40
C HIS A 60 7.01 -15.73 32.56
N ARG A 61 8.33 -15.97 32.45
CA ARG A 61 9.31 -15.52 33.45
C ARG A 61 9.23 -14.01 33.68
N LEU A 62 9.18 -13.25 32.60
CA LEU A 62 9.07 -11.79 32.63
C LEU A 62 7.76 -11.35 33.32
N ALA A 63 6.62 -11.95 32.96
CA ALA A 63 5.33 -11.63 33.57
C ALA A 63 5.37 -11.79 35.10
N ARG A 64 6.01 -12.86 35.58
CA ARG A 64 6.17 -13.09 37.02
C ARG A 64 7.14 -12.14 37.68
N GLN A 65 8.27 -11.85 37.04
CA GLN A 65 9.24 -10.88 37.54
C GLN A 65 8.61 -9.48 37.65
N LEU A 66 7.91 -9.01 36.60
CA LEU A 66 7.21 -7.73 36.61
C LEU A 66 6.07 -7.72 37.63
N GLY A 67 5.28 -8.80 37.69
CA GLY A 67 4.19 -8.94 38.66
C GLY A 67 4.68 -8.86 40.11
N ALA A 68 5.82 -9.50 40.42
CA ALA A 68 6.46 -9.38 41.74
C ALA A 68 7.00 -7.96 41.96
N LEU A 69 7.69 -7.38 40.98
CA LEU A 69 8.32 -6.05 41.09
C LEU A 69 7.31 -4.93 41.40
N PHE A 70 6.10 -5.03 40.85
CA PHE A 70 5.04 -4.04 40.98
C PHE A 70 3.90 -4.45 41.92
N GLU A 71 4.00 -5.58 42.64
CA GLU A 71 2.93 -6.13 43.48
C GLU A 71 2.38 -5.09 44.48
N ASP A 72 3.27 -4.37 45.17
CA ASP A 72 2.88 -3.37 46.19
C ASP A 72 2.33 -2.06 45.61
N VAL A 73 2.42 -1.86 44.30
CA VAL A 73 1.88 -0.68 43.60
C VAL A 73 0.46 -0.96 43.08
N CYS A 74 0.13 -2.23 42.86
CA CYS A 74 -1.13 -2.64 42.25
C CYS A 74 -2.28 -2.63 43.28
N PRO A 75 -3.28 -1.74 43.15
CA PRO A 75 -4.47 -1.75 44.00
C PRO A 75 -5.35 -2.99 43.73
N PRO A 76 -6.16 -3.42 44.71
CA PRO A 76 -7.08 -4.53 44.52
C PRO A 76 -8.26 -4.09 43.62
N THR A 77 -8.24 -4.53 42.36
CA THR A 77 -9.32 -4.27 41.38
C THR A 77 -9.83 -5.55 40.72
N PRO A 78 -10.48 -6.45 41.48
CA PRO A 78 -10.90 -7.76 40.98
C PRO A 78 -11.98 -7.68 39.90
N ALA A 79 -12.88 -6.69 39.95
CA ALA A 79 -13.98 -6.58 39.00
C ALA A 79 -13.47 -6.17 37.61
N LEU A 80 -12.48 -5.28 37.56
CA LEU A 80 -11.79 -4.91 36.32
C LEU A 80 -11.10 -6.12 35.68
N LEU A 81 -10.37 -6.91 36.47
CA LEU A 81 -9.66 -8.08 35.95
C LEU A 81 -10.64 -9.13 35.41
N GLU A 82 -11.76 -9.37 36.10
CA GLU A 82 -12.82 -10.26 35.62
C GLU A 82 -13.44 -9.76 34.30
N ALA A 83 -13.82 -8.47 34.25
CA ALA A 83 -14.40 -7.86 33.06
C ALA A 83 -13.42 -7.88 31.86
N TYR A 84 -12.15 -7.58 32.11
CA TYR A 84 -11.12 -7.62 31.07
C TYR A 84 -10.88 -9.06 30.57
N GLY A 85 -10.87 -10.06 31.45
CA GLY A 85 -10.79 -11.47 31.05
C GLY A 85 -11.92 -11.88 30.13
N LYS A 86 -13.17 -11.54 30.49
CA LYS A 86 -14.35 -11.80 29.66
C LYS A 86 -14.24 -11.09 28.30
N ARG A 87 -13.86 -9.81 28.29
CA ARG A 87 -13.63 -9.05 27.05
C ARG A 87 -12.55 -9.70 26.19
N ALA A 88 -11.46 -10.16 26.78
CA ALA A 88 -10.37 -10.79 26.06
C ALA A 88 -10.81 -12.11 25.40
N SER A 89 -11.57 -12.92 26.13
CA SER A 89 -12.18 -14.14 25.58
C SER A 89 -13.18 -13.84 24.46
N GLU A 90 -14.04 -12.83 24.61
CA GLU A 90 -14.97 -12.39 23.55
C GLU A 90 -14.24 -11.93 22.28
N ILE A 91 -13.15 -11.18 22.41
CA ILE A 91 -12.31 -10.75 21.27
C ILE A 91 -11.67 -11.96 20.58
N ALA A 92 -11.16 -12.91 21.38
CA ALA A 92 -10.51 -14.11 20.86
C ALA A 92 -11.48 -14.97 20.04
N GLU A 93 -12.66 -15.26 20.58
CA GLU A 93 -13.71 -16.03 19.93
C GLU A 93 -14.21 -15.36 18.64
N ALA A 94 -14.36 -14.03 18.65
CA ALA A 94 -14.74 -13.28 17.45
C ALA A 94 -13.68 -13.33 16.34
N SER A 95 -12.42 -13.56 16.69
CA SER A 95 -11.27 -13.55 15.77
C SER A 95 -10.94 -14.93 15.17
N GLU A 96 -11.53 -16.01 15.68
CA GLU A 96 -11.24 -17.41 15.29
C GLU A 96 -11.47 -17.65 13.79
N LYS A 97 -12.57 -17.14 13.24
CA LYS A 97 -13.01 -17.39 11.85
C LYS A 97 -12.09 -16.83 10.77
N THR A 98 -11.15 -15.96 11.12
CA THR A 98 -10.32 -15.21 10.16
C THR A 98 -9.12 -16.03 9.66
N SER A 99 -8.83 -17.21 10.22
CA SER A 99 -7.52 -17.87 10.01
C SER A 99 -7.52 -19.36 9.66
N ASP A 100 -8.68 -20.00 9.44
CA ASP A 100 -8.74 -21.47 9.25
C ASP A 100 -8.02 -22.00 8.00
N GLN A 101 -7.93 -21.19 6.95
CA GLN A 101 -7.39 -21.59 5.65
C GLN A 101 -5.93 -22.05 5.69
N TYR A 102 -5.13 -21.59 6.67
CA TYR A 102 -3.69 -21.87 6.75
C TYR A 102 -3.32 -22.88 7.84
N THR A 103 -4.30 -23.58 8.42
CA THR A 103 -4.06 -24.65 9.41
C THR A 103 -3.24 -25.78 8.81
N GLY A 104 -2.20 -26.25 9.50
CA GLY A 104 -1.35 -27.35 9.03
C GLY A 104 -0.41 -26.97 7.86
N THR A 105 -0.24 -25.67 7.60
CA THR A 105 0.69 -25.14 6.58
C THR A 105 1.93 -24.55 7.24
N LEU A 106 2.92 -24.14 6.44
CA LEU A 106 4.20 -23.59 6.90
C LEU A 106 4.08 -22.45 7.95
N PHE A 107 3.09 -21.57 7.80
CA PHE A 107 2.87 -20.43 8.72
C PHE A 107 1.75 -20.69 9.73
N GLY A 108 1.27 -21.94 9.82
CA GLY A 108 0.12 -22.33 10.62
C GLY A 108 0.27 -22.02 12.11
N ASP A 109 1.47 -22.16 12.68
CA ASP A 109 1.72 -21.97 14.11
C ASP A 109 1.78 -20.49 14.55
N PHE A 110 1.96 -19.59 13.58
CA PHE A 110 2.11 -18.14 13.79
C PHE A 110 0.84 -17.35 13.44
N LYS A 111 -0.19 -18.05 12.96
CA LYS A 111 -1.48 -17.48 12.61
C LYS A 111 -2.32 -17.17 13.86
N GLY A 112 -3.31 -16.30 13.69
CA GLY A 112 -4.29 -16.00 14.73
C GLY A 112 -3.82 -14.96 15.74
N ILE A 113 -4.58 -14.86 16.83
CA ILE A 113 -4.47 -13.81 17.84
C ILE A 113 -3.20 -13.91 18.69
N ASP A 114 -2.55 -12.78 18.92
CA ASP A 114 -1.42 -12.70 19.85
C ASP A 114 -1.91 -12.21 21.23
N GLY A 115 -2.30 -13.15 22.08
CA GLY A 115 -2.63 -12.93 23.49
C GLY A 115 -1.54 -13.42 24.44
N THR A 116 -0.30 -13.55 23.96
CA THR A 116 0.79 -14.21 24.70
C THR A 116 1.07 -13.51 26.04
N SER A 117 1.14 -12.18 26.06
CA SER A 117 1.35 -11.41 27.31
C SER A 117 0.16 -11.52 28.27
N ILE A 118 -1.07 -11.61 27.77
CA ILE A 118 -2.28 -11.78 28.57
C ILE A 118 -2.28 -13.14 29.26
N TRP A 119 -2.04 -14.22 28.50
CA TRP A 119 -2.02 -15.57 29.02
C TRP A 119 -0.86 -15.79 30.00
N ALA A 120 0.31 -15.21 29.69
CA ALA A 120 1.46 -15.21 30.58
C ALA A 120 1.13 -14.52 31.90
N ALA A 121 0.48 -13.35 31.86
CA ALA A 121 0.03 -12.66 33.06
C ALA A 121 -1.02 -13.45 33.86
N ALA A 122 -2.03 -14.02 33.18
CA ALA A 122 -3.11 -14.79 33.80
C ALA A 122 -2.61 -16.04 34.54
N THR A 123 -1.60 -16.71 33.98
CA THR A 123 -0.93 -17.89 34.59
C THR A 123 0.17 -17.53 35.59
N SER A 124 0.41 -16.23 35.81
CA SER A 124 1.46 -15.70 36.68
C SER A 124 0.96 -15.14 38.00
N SER A 125 0.13 -14.09 37.97
CA SER A 125 -0.46 -13.47 39.18
C SER A 125 -1.46 -12.37 38.79
N LYS A 126 -2.29 -11.94 39.76
CA LYS A 126 -3.16 -10.77 39.57
C LYS A 126 -2.36 -9.48 39.31
N ALA A 127 -1.23 -9.29 39.99
CA ALA A 127 -0.34 -8.16 39.74
C ALA A 127 0.25 -8.20 38.31
N ALA A 128 0.57 -9.38 37.78
CA ALA A 128 1.01 -9.53 36.40
C ALA A 128 -0.09 -9.13 35.39
N LEU A 129 -1.37 -9.41 35.70
CA LEU A 129 -2.50 -8.93 34.89
C LEU A 129 -2.58 -7.39 34.89
N HIS A 130 -2.40 -6.74 36.04
CA HIS A 130 -2.33 -5.27 36.09
C HIS A 130 -1.16 -4.72 35.26
N VAL A 131 0.01 -5.40 35.29
CA VAL A 131 1.19 -5.04 34.48
C VAL A 131 0.89 -5.18 32.98
N HIS A 132 0.14 -6.20 32.56
CA HIS A 132 -0.33 -6.30 31.18
C HIS A 132 -1.29 -5.15 30.80
N LEU A 133 -2.18 -4.76 31.71
CA LEU A 133 -3.04 -3.59 31.50
C LEU A 133 -2.22 -2.31 31.31
N LEU A 134 -1.12 -2.13 32.07
CA LEU A 134 -0.16 -1.04 31.85
C LEU A 134 0.51 -1.14 30.47
N ALA A 135 0.94 -2.34 30.05
CA ALA A 135 1.52 -2.53 28.73
C ALA A 135 0.55 -2.10 27.62
N SER A 136 -0.74 -2.39 27.79
CA SER A 136 -1.80 -1.95 26.87
C SER A 136 -1.96 -0.42 26.85
N LEU A 137 -1.87 0.28 28.00
CA LEU A 137 -1.90 1.75 28.05
C LEU A 137 -0.70 2.35 27.31
N LEU A 138 0.49 1.80 27.54
CA LEU A 138 1.72 2.28 26.91
C LEU A 138 1.71 2.03 25.40
N ALA A 139 1.31 0.83 24.96
CA ALA A 139 1.21 0.50 23.55
C ALA A 139 0.16 1.33 22.80
N ARG A 140 -0.92 1.76 23.48
CA ARG A 140 -1.94 2.63 22.89
C ARG A 140 -1.47 4.08 22.71
N MET A 141 -0.64 4.60 23.61
CA MET A 141 -0.21 6.01 23.59
C MET A 141 1.14 6.23 22.89
N TRP A 142 2.06 5.29 23.02
CA TRP A 142 3.46 5.46 22.63
C TRP A 142 3.87 4.51 21.51
N SER A 143 4.78 4.97 20.66
CA SER A 143 5.46 4.10 19.70
C SER A 143 6.26 3.00 20.43
N ALA A 144 6.60 1.91 19.74
CA ALA A 144 7.33 0.80 20.37
C ALA A 144 8.64 1.24 21.05
N PRO A 145 9.53 2.05 20.44
CA PRO A 145 10.75 2.52 21.11
C PRO A 145 10.48 3.35 22.37
N GLU A 146 9.46 4.21 22.31
CA GLU A 146 9.08 5.07 23.43
C GLU A 146 8.53 4.23 24.59
N ALA A 147 7.66 3.25 24.32
CA ALA A 147 7.12 2.34 25.31
C ALA A 147 8.21 1.47 25.96
N ILE A 148 9.15 0.94 25.18
CA ILE A 148 10.29 0.16 25.70
C ILE A 148 11.19 1.05 26.59
N ALA A 149 11.47 2.29 26.17
CA ALA A 149 12.22 3.25 26.97
C ALA A 149 11.53 3.56 28.30
N ILE A 150 10.20 3.72 28.29
CA ILE A 150 9.38 3.90 29.50
C ILE A 150 9.52 2.68 30.42
N TRP A 151 9.35 1.45 29.88
CA TRP A 151 9.51 0.23 30.66
C TRP A 151 10.88 0.08 31.32
N MET A 152 11.95 0.38 30.58
CA MET A 152 13.32 0.34 31.11
C MET A 152 13.49 1.30 32.28
N GLU A 153 12.94 2.51 32.18
CA GLU A 153 12.98 3.50 33.26
C GLU A 153 12.13 3.06 34.47
N LEU A 154 10.94 2.52 34.24
CA LEU A 154 10.06 2.00 35.30
C LEU A 154 10.73 0.87 36.10
N VAL A 155 11.33 -0.10 35.40
CA VAL A 155 12.01 -1.23 36.04
C VAL A 155 13.23 -0.74 36.83
N ALA A 156 14.01 0.17 36.26
CA ALA A 156 15.20 0.73 36.92
C ALA A 156 14.85 1.51 38.20
N GLU A 157 13.91 2.44 38.12
CA GLU A 157 13.47 3.23 39.29
C GLU A 157 12.80 2.35 40.35
N ARG A 158 12.03 1.34 39.94
CA ARG A 158 11.40 0.43 40.89
C ARG A 158 12.42 -0.44 41.63
N ARG A 159 13.42 -0.98 40.93
CA ARG A 159 14.54 -1.70 41.56
C ARG A 159 15.30 -0.82 42.54
N LYS A 160 15.59 0.42 42.16
CA LYS A 160 16.25 1.41 43.03
C LYS A 160 15.42 1.70 44.28
N SER A 161 14.12 1.94 44.13
CA SER A 161 13.21 2.18 45.24
C SER A 161 13.18 1.00 46.23
N ILE A 162 13.21 -0.24 45.75
CA ILE A 162 13.24 -1.44 46.59
C ILE A 162 14.61 -1.63 47.25
N ALA A 163 15.70 -1.35 46.55
CA ALA A 163 17.05 -1.39 47.11
C ALA A 163 17.18 -0.42 48.29
N THR A 164 16.66 0.81 48.15
CA THR A 164 16.64 1.79 49.26
C THR A 164 15.78 1.32 50.44
N LYS A 165 14.66 0.64 50.20
CA LYS A 165 13.84 0.04 51.27
C LYS A 165 14.58 -1.06 52.03
N LEU A 166 15.36 -1.87 51.30
CA LEU A 166 16.20 -2.91 51.89
C LEU A 166 17.32 -2.31 52.75
N GLU A 167 18.00 -1.26 52.26
CA GLU A 167 19.00 -0.49 53.01
C GLU A 167 18.42 0.09 54.31
N ASN A 168 17.15 0.50 54.29
CA ASN A 168 16.43 1.01 55.44
C ASN A 168 15.91 -0.09 56.41
N GLY A 169 16.18 -1.37 56.13
CA GLY A 169 15.82 -2.49 57.00
C GLY A 169 14.39 -3.01 56.87
N GLU A 170 13.64 -2.66 55.80
CA GLU A 170 12.30 -3.22 55.56
C GLU A 170 12.38 -4.73 55.21
N GLN A 171 11.46 -5.53 55.77
CA GLN A 171 11.31 -6.93 55.37
C GLN A 171 10.67 -7.02 53.97
N LEU A 172 11.33 -7.72 53.05
CA LEU A 172 10.81 -7.94 51.69
C LEU A 172 10.25 -9.35 51.53
N LYS A 173 9.19 -9.48 50.75
CA LYS A 173 8.74 -10.79 50.24
C LYS A 173 9.86 -11.44 49.43
N PHE A 174 10.03 -12.75 49.56
CA PHE A 174 11.08 -13.49 48.85
C PHE A 174 10.97 -13.36 47.31
N SER A 175 9.75 -13.39 46.76
CA SER A 175 9.49 -13.18 45.32
C SER A 175 9.97 -11.81 44.82
N LEU A 176 9.80 -10.77 45.64
CA LEU A 176 10.24 -9.40 45.35
C LEU A 176 11.77 -9.30 45.38
N ALA A 177 12.42 -9.89 46.39
CA ALA A 177 13.87 -9.95 46.48
C ALA A 177 14.49 -10.67 45.26
N ALA A 178 13.88 -11.78 44.82
CA ALA A 178 14.31 -12.53 43.64
C ALA A 178 14.13 -11.74 42.33
N ALA A 179 13.02 -11.01 42.18
CA ALA A 179 12.78 -10.18 41.00
C ALA A 179 13.78 -9.02 40.86
N VAL A 180 14.26 -8.46 41.99
CA VAL A 180 15.30 -7.40 41.99
C VAL A 180 16.67 -7.97 41.60
N GLY A 181 16.99 -9.19 42.05
CA GLY A 181 18.28 -9.84 41.78
C GLY A 181 18.48 -10.33 40.34
N GLN A 182 17.41 -10.69 39.62
CA GLN A 182 17.49 -11.15 38.23
C GLN A 182 17.43 -9.97 37.26
N SER A 183 18.24 -9.93 36.20
CA SER A 183 18.16 -8.86 35.20
C SER A 183 16.97 -9.04 34.25
N ILE A 184 16.22 -7.97 34.00
CA ILE A 184 15.23 -7.89 32.91
C ILE A 184 15.91 -7.19 31.74
N THR A 185 15.90 -7.83 30.58
CA THR A 185 16.53 -7.31 29.37
C THR A 185 15.58 -6.42 28.58
N ARG A 186 16.16 -5.50 27.78
CA ARG A 186 15.38 -4.65 26.87
C ARG A 186 14.63 -5.45 25.82
N ALA A 187 15.21 -6.56 25.35
CA ALA A 187 14.59 -7.45 24.36
C ALA A 187 13.34 -8.18 24.92
N GLU A 188 13.37 -8.61 26.19
CA GLU A 188 12.21 -9.19 26.86
C GLU A 188 11.05 -8.20 26.97
N LEU A 189 11.35 -6.94 27.33
CA LEU A 189 10.35 -5.86 27.38
C LEU A 189 9.80 -5.51 25.98
N ALA A 190 10.64 -5.58 24.95
CA ALA A 190 10.21 -5.38 23.57
C ALA A 190 9.24 -6.48 23.12
N ALA A 191 9.49 -7.74 23.47
CA ALA A 191 8.58 -8.85 23.18
C ALA A 191 7.24 -8.70 23.95
N TRP A 192 7.28 -8.24 25.20
CA TRP A 192 6.09 -7.93 25.99
C TRP A 192 5.23 -6.84 25.35
N ASP A 193 5.84 -5.71 24.95
CA ASP A 193 5.14 -4.63 24.24
C ASP A 193 4.59 -5.09 22.88
N THR A 194 5.34 -5.91 22.16
CA THR A 194 4.92 -6.46 20.86
C THR A 194 3.61 -7.24 20.98
N SER A 195 3.52 -8.15 21.97
CA SER A 195 2.31 -8.94 22.20
C SER A 195 1.12 -8.04 22.58
N ALA A 196 1.33 -7.06 23.48
CA ALA A 196 0.29 -6.10 23.84
C ALA A 196 -0.21 -5.27 22.64
N ARG A 197 0.69 -4.84 21.75
CA ARG A 197 0.37 -4.04 20.57
C ARG A 197 -0.37 -4.86 19.50
N ALA A 198 0.07 -6.10 19.27
CA ALA A 198 -0.63 -7.03 18.38
C ALA A 198 -2.03 -7.38 18.89
N TRP A 199 -2.18 -7.54 20.21
CA TRP A 199 -3.48 -7.69 20.86
C TRP A 199 -4.38 -6.48 20.62
N LEU A 200 -3.89 -5.26 20.87
CA LEU A 200 -4.67 -4.04 20.66
C LEU A 200 -5.15 -3.89 19.21
N ARG A 201 -4.31 -4.22 18.22
CA ARG A 201 -4.72 -4.20 16.80
C ARG A 201 -5.87 -5.16 16.51
N THR A 202 -5.79 -6.37 17.07
CA THR A 202 -6.86 -7.36 16.95
C THR A 202 -8.16 -6.86 17.59
N ALA A 203 -8.05 -6.32 18.80
CA ALA A 203 -9.19 -5.80 19.55
C ALA A 203 -9.86 -4.60 18.84
N ASP A 204 -9.07 -3.70 18.24
CA ASP A 204 -9.56 -2.58 17.42
C ASP A 204 -10.35 -3.05 16.20
N GLU A 205 -9.88 -4.12 15.53
CA GLU A 205 -10.56 -4.70 14.37
C GLU A 205 -11.91 -5.31 14.77
N VAL A 206 -11.96 -6.05 15.87
CA VAL A 206 -13.20 -6.69 16.38
C VAL A 206 -14.20 -5.65 16.90
N PHE A 207 -13.74 -4.64 17.67
CA PHE A 207 -14.59 -3.61 18.28
C PHE A 207 -14.61 -2.29 17.49
N LYS A 208 -14.29 -2.33 16.19
CA LYS A 208 -14.09 -1.16 15.31
C LYS A 208 -15.16 -0.08 15.44
N ARG A 209 -16.44 -0.45 15.59
CA ARG A 209 -17.54 0.52 15.74
C ARG A 209 -17.48 1.28 17.06
N LYS A 210 -17.41 0.57 18.19
CA LYS A 210 -17.37 1.18 19.54
C LYS A 210 -16.06 1.96 19.74
N GLN A 211 -14.94 1.39 19.26
CA GLN A 211 -13.65 2.06 19.30
C GLN A 211 -13.66 3.37 18.51
N LYS A 212 -14.17 3.36 17.27
CA LYS A 212 -14.29 4.58 16.45
C LYS A 212 -15.23 5.62 17.08
N GLN A 213 -16.32 5.18 17.71
CA GLN A 213 -17.21 6.08 18.46
C GLN A 213 -16.49 6.74 19.63
N LEU A 214 -15.72 5.98 20.41
CA LEU A 214 -14.88 6.52 21.49
C LEU A 214 -13.83 7.50 20.96
N GLU A 215 -13.12 7.17 19.89
CA GLU A 215 -12.14 8.04 19.24
C GLU A 215 -12.73 9.39 18.81
N LEU A 216 -13.93 9.38 18.23
CA LEU A 216 -14.63 10.61 17.84
C LEU A 216 -14.98 11.50 19.04
N ILE A 217 -15.28 10.91 20.20
CA ILE A 217 -15.50 11.64 21.45
C ILE A 217 -14.19 12.26 21.92
N LEU A 218 -13.14 11.44 22.02
CA LEU A 218 -11.85 11.83 22.58
C LEU A 218 -11.13 12.91 21.76
N LYS A 219 -11.38 13.00 20.46
CA LYS A 219 -10.84 14.07 19.59
C LYS A 219 -11.29 15.48 19.96
N ASN A 220 -12.44 15.63 20.60
CA ASN A 220 -13.00 16.93 20.97
C ASN A 220 -12.73 17.30 22.44
N ILE A 221 -11.89 16.52 23.11
CA ILE A 221 -11.54 16.69 24.53
C ILE A 221 -10.06 17.06 24.59
N ASP A 222 -9.72 18.07 25.38
CA ASP A 222 -8.34 18.49 25.65
C ASP A 222 -8.01 18.18 27.11
N LEU A 223 -7.48 16.97 27.37
CA LEU A 223 -7.18 16.50 28.73
C LEU A 223 -5.79 15.85 28.79
N PRO A 224 -4.89 16.32 29.67
CA PRO A 224 -3.65 15.62 29.94
C PRO A 224 -3.92 14.31 30.69
N VAL A 225 -3.24 13.22 30.32
CA VAL A 225 -3.23 11.95 31.07
C VAL A 225 -2.65 12.15 32.46
N ASP A 226 -1.56 12.91 32.57
CA ASP A 226 -1.01 13.38 33.84
C ASP A 226 -0.22 14.67 33.59
N LYS A 227 -0.02 15.48 34.64
CA LYS A 227 0.63 16.80 34.55
C LYS A 227 2.13 16.75 34.87
N ASP A 228 2.61 15.67 35.46
CA ASP A 228 4.04 15.45 35.71
C ASP A 228 4.73 14.98 34.42
N SER A 229 5.99 15.37 34.25
CA SER A 229 6.82 15.00 33.09
C SER A 229 7.87 13.93 33.41
N LYS A 230 8.01 13.57 34.69
CA LYS A 230 8.86 12.47 35.15
C LYS A 230 8.18 11.13 34.86
N VAL A 231 8.89 10.22 34.19
CA VAL A 231 8.30 8.95 33.69
C VAL A 231 7.72 8.11 34.82
N PHE A 232 8.51 7.82 35.86
CA PHE A 232 8.08 6.91 36.92
C PHE A 232 6.82 7.38 37.66
N SER A 233 6.80 8.63 38.14
CA SER A 233 5.66 9.18 38.88
C SER A 233 4.43 9.40 38.00
N SER A 234 4.63 9.91 36.78
CA SER A 234 3.54 10.16 35.84
C SER A 234 2.86 8.85 35.40
N VAL A 235 3.65 7.86 34.97
CA VAL A 235 3.13 6.56 34.51
C VAL A 235 2.51 5.76 35.64
N SER A 236 3.13 5.71 36.82
CA SER A 236 2.55 4.99 37.96
C SER A 236 1.22 5.60 38.40
N ARG A 237 1.11 6.94 38.45
CA ARG A 237 -0.13 7.61 38.83
C ARG A 237 -1.23 7.41 37.78
N ALA A 238 -0.91 7.64 36.50
CA ALA A 238 -1.86 7.44 35.41
C ALA A 238 -2.39 6.00 35.39
N TRP A 239 -1.50 5.01 35.55
CA TRP A 239 -1.86 3.59 35.61
C TRP A 239 -2.80 3.28 36.78
N VAL A 240 -2.46 3.70 38.00
CA VAL A 240 -3.28 3.47 39.21
C VAL A 240 -4.63 4.18 39.09
N THR A 241 -4.66 5.43 38.61
CA THR A 241 -5.90 6.16 38.38
C THR A 241 -6.80 5.43 37.37
N ALA A 242 -6.23 4.95 36.26
CA ALA A 242 -6.99 4.24 35.24
C ALA A 242 -7.59 2.93 35.78
N ILE A 243 -6.79 2.05 36.43
CA ILE A 243 -7.29 0.76 36.92
C ILE A 243 -8.34 0.92 38.04
N VAL A 244 -8.16 1.86 38.97
CA VAL A 244 -9.13 2.10 40.05
C VAL A 244 -10.44 2.68 39.51
N THR A 245 -10.35 3.63 38.58
CA THR A 245 -11.54 4.25 37.98
C THR A 245 -12.32 3.24 37.15
N MET A 246 -11.62 2.40 36.37
CA MET A 246 -12.25 1.37 35.55
C MET A 246 -12.89 0.25 36.37
N ASP A 247 -12.28 -0.15 37.49
CA ASP A 247 -12.89 -1.12 38.42
C ASP A 247 -14.22 -0.62 38.99
N LYS A 248 -14.27 0.66 39.38
CA LYS A 248 -15.51 1.29 39.85
C LYS A 248 -16.58 1.38 38.75
N LEU A 249 -16.17 1.69 37.52
CA LEU A 249 -17.08 1.78 36.37
C LEU A 249 -17.74 0.43 36.08
N VAL A 250 -16.96 -0.65 36.01
CA VAL A 250 -17.53 -1.99 35.74
C VAL A 250 -18.45 -2.47 36.86
N GLN A 251 -18.24 -1.99 38.11
CA GLN A 251 -19.13 -2.23 39.26
C GLN A 251 -20.42 -1.38 39.23
N GLY A 252 -20.59 -0.51 38.23
CA GLY A 252 -21.79 0.33 38.11
C GLY A 252 -21.69 1.65 38.88
N MET A 253 -20.49 2.05 39.34
CA MET A 253 -20.31 3.31 40.06
C MET A 253 -19.96 4.44 39.07
N PRO A 254 -20.78 5.51 38.97
CA PRO A 254 -20.51 6.61 38.06
C PRO A 254 -19.23 7.36 38.46
N GLN A 255 -18.42 7.75 37.46
CA GLN A 255 -17.16 8.46 37.67
C GLN A 255 -17.16 9.83 36.96
N ALA A 256 -16.67 10.85 37.64
CA ALA A 256 -16.40 12.16 37.04
C ALA A 256 -14.92 12.25 36.68
N ILE A 257 -14.62 12.38 35.38
CA ILE A 257 -13.24 12.37 34.88
C ILE A 257 -12.66 13.79 34.88
N GLN A 258 -11.44 13.92 35.44
CA GLN A 258 -10.69 15.18 35.52
C GLN A 258 -9.35 15.14 34.77
N ASP A 259 -8.85 13.95 34.44
CA ASP A 259 -7.61 13.69 33.71
C ASP A 259 -7.81 12.60 32.67
N GLY A 260 -6.91 12.51 31.69
CA GLY A 260 -7.06 11.62 30.54
C GLY A 260 -6.81 10.13 30.82
N ALA A 261 -6.32 9.76 32.01
CA ALA A 261 -5.86 8.38 32.26
C ALA A 261 -6.98 7.32 32.17
N PRO A 262 -8.19 7.52 32.75
CA PRO A 262 -9.27 6.55 32.61
C PRO A 262 -9.76 6.45 31.16
N LEU A 263 -9.76 7.55 30.39
CA LEU A 263 -10.14 7.56 28.98
C LEU A 263 -9.17 6.74 28.12
N LEU A 264 -7.87 6.81 28.43
CA LEU A 264 -6.87 5.91 27.84
C LEU A 264 -7.15 4.44 28.20
N GLY A 265 -7.57 4.18 29.45
CA GLY A 265 -8.01 2.85 29.90
C GLY A 265 -9.19 2.29 29.11
N LEU A 266 -10.21 3.10 28.82
CA LEU A 266 -11.35 2.70 27.96
C LEU A 266 -10.87 2.19 26.60
N SER A 267 -9.99 2.99 25.97
CA SER A 267 -9.45 2.73 24.64
C SER A 267 -8.51 1.51 24.62
N ALA A 268 -7.67 1.34 25.65
CA ALA A 268 -6.73 0.23 25.72
C ALA A 268 -7.40 -1.10 26.09
N TRP A 269 -8.39 -1.09 26.98
CA TRP A 269 -8.97 -2.31 27.55
C TRP A 269 -10.31 -2.71 26.90
N HIS A 270 -10.79 -1.90 25.95
CA HIS A 270 -12.00 -2.16 25.16
C HIS A 270 -13.24 -2.35 26.04
N LEU A 271 -13.34 -1.55 27.10
CA LEU A 271 -14.50 -1.47 27.98
C LEU A 271 -15.14 -0.11 27.75
N TYR A 272 -16.40 -0.10 27.32
CA TYR A 272 -17.08 1.08 26.79
C TYR A 272 -18.30 1.46 27.66
N PRO A 273 -18.11 2.14 28.81
CA PRO A 273 -19.20 2.65 29.63
C PRO A 273 -19.96 3.75 28.87
N ASP A 274 -21.17 4.05 29.31
CA ASP A 274 -21.92 5.21 28.81
C ASP A 274 -21.19 6.51 29.19
N ILE A 275 -21.23 7.51 28.30
CA ILE A 275 -20.49 8.77 28.45
C ILE A 275 -21.46 9.95 28.39
N THR A 276 -21.39 10.84 29.37
CA THR A 276 -22.08 12.12 29.40
C THR A 276 -21.08 13.25 29.32
N ILE A 277 -21.20 14.09 28.30
CA ILE A 277 -20.33 15.24 28.05
C ILE A 277 -21.06 16.52 28.41
N PHE A 278 -20.43 17.37 29.22
CA PHE A 278 -20.98 18.65 29.67
C PHE A 278 -20.29 19.81 28.93
N SER A 279 -20.81 20.22 27.77
CA SER A 279 -20.37 21.44 27.05
C SER A 279 -21.24 21.82 25.85
N PRO A 280 -21.54 23.12 25.65
CA PRO A 280 -22.61 23.87 26.32
C PRO A 280 -23.98 23.16 26.36
N LYS A 281 -24.16 22.04 25.67
CA LYS A 281 -25.30 21.12 25.81
C LYS A 281 -24.83 19.82 26.48
N VAL A 282 -25.70 19.23 27.29
CA VAL A 282 -25.45 17.89 27.83
C VAL A 282 -25.67 16.89 26.69
N VAL A 283 -24.64 16.12 26.36
CA VAL A 283 -24.71 15.06 25.35
C VAL A 283 -24.53 13.74 26.07
N GLU A 284 -25.56 12.90 26.03
CA GLU A 284 -25.49 11.53 26.54
C GLU A 284 -25.23 10.56 25.38
N ILE A 285 -24.20 9.74 25.54
CA ILE A 285 -23.76 8.76 24.55
C ILE A 285 -23.87 7.39 25.19
N LYS A 286 -24.79 6.60 24.65
CA LYS A 286 -25.01 5.21 25.07
C LYS A 286 -24.09 4.28 24.30
N MET A 287 -23.18 3.62 25.01
CA MET A 287 -22.24 2.64 24.47
C MET A 287 -22.77 1.21 24.63
N ASN A 288 -23.68 0.99 25.59
CA ASN A 288 -24.35 -0.28 25.86
C ASN A 288 -23.37 -1.45 25.91
N ASP A 289 -22.33 -1.32 26.72
CA ASP A 289 -21.40 -2.41 26.99
C ASP A 289 -21.94 -3.30 28.11
N THR A 290 -22.13 -4.58 27.81
CA THR A 290 -22.66 -5.59 28.74
C THR A 290 -21.71 -5.90 29.89
N LEU A 291 -20.43 -5.58 29.75
CA LEU A 291 -19.41 -5.78 30.79
C LEU A 291 -19.33 -4.61 31.79
N VAL A 292 -20.12 -3.55 31.57
CA VAL A 292 -20.26 -2.43 32.48
C VAL A 292 -21.61 -2.53 33.17
N ALA A 293 -21.63 -2.70 34.49
CA ALA A 293 -22.88 -2.78 35.23
C ALA A 293 -23.69 -1.47 35.13
N ALA A 294 -25.01 -1.60 35.23
CA ALA A 294 -25.92 -0.46 35.16
C ALA A 294 -25.54 0.63 36.19
N GLY A 295 -25.48 1.89 35.75
CA GLY A 295 -24.99 3.02 36.55
C GLY A 295 -23.50 3.35 36.33
N GLY A 296 -22.74 2.45 35.70
CA GLY A 296 -21.35 2.65 35.32
C GLY A 296 -21.23 3.61 34.14
N MET A 297 -21.25 4.91 34.44
CA MET A 297 -21.18 5.96 33.44
C MET A 297 -20.14 7.01 33.78
N ILE A 298 -19.62 7.64 32.74
CA ILE A 298 -18.59 8.67 32.86
C ILE A 298 -19.20 10.04 32.61
N SER A 299 -18.87 10.99 33.47
CA SER A 299 -19.16 12.41 33.27
C SER A 299 -17.88 13.17 32.93
N ILE A 300 -17.87 13.88 31.79
CA ILE A 300 -16.73 14.68 31.32
C ILE A 300 -17.10 16.17 31.36
N GLY A 301 -16.49 16.92 32.27
CA GLY A 301 -16.65 18.38 32.35
C GLY A 301 -15.58 19.09 31.52
N LEU A 302 -15.97 19.88 30.52
CA LEU A 302 -15.03 20.67 29.73
C LEU A 302 -14.68 21.97 30.47
N GLY A 303 -13.64 21.90 31.29
CA GLY A 303 -13.00 23.07 31.90
C GLY A 303 -11.96 23.65 30.96
N ALA A 304 -12.20 24.88 30.49
CA ALA A 304 -11.37 25.72 29.62
C ALA A 304 -11.61 25.58 28.11
N THR A 305 -11.80 26.75 27.49
CA THR A 305 -11.70 26.96 26.05
C THR A 305 -10.36 26.43 25.53
N PRO A 306 -10.34 25.83 24.33
CA PRO A 306 -9.10 25.36 23.72
C PRO A 306 -8.08 26.50 23.70
N ARG A 307 -6.85 26.23 24.19
CA ARG A 307 -5.74 27.13 23.90
C ARG A 307 -5.58 27.13 22.39
N ALA A 308 -5.95 28.25 21.76
CA ALA A 308 -5.70 28.46 20.34
C ALA A 308 -4.23 28.14 20.03
N SER A 309 -4.00 27.37 18.95
CA SER A 309 -2.71 27.01 18.31
C SER A 309 -2.06 25.64 18.56
N ARG A 310 -2.74 24.65 19.15
CA ARG A 310 -2.29 23.24 18.99
C ARG A 310 -3.09 22.55 17.90
N GLU A 311 -2.40 21.99 16.91
CA GLU A 311 -3.03 21.22 15.83
C GLU A 311 -3.59 19.86 16.30
N ASP A 312 -3.19 19.42 17.50
CA ASP A 312 -3.56 18.14 18.11
C ASP A 312 -4.50 18.35 19.32
N ASN A 313 -5.81 18.43 19.07
CA ASN A 313 -6.82 18.33 20.12
C ASN A 313 -7.00 16.84 20.49
N GLY A 314 -7.00 16.51 21.78
CA GLY A 314 -7.20 15.13 22.24
C GLY A 314 -6.75 14.87 23.68
N VAL A 315 -6.91 13.62 24.12
CA VAL A 315 -6.23 13.13 25.32
C VAL A 315 -4.74 13.00 25.03
N TYR A 316 -3.89 13.72 25.76
CA TYR A 316 -2.44 13.78 25.48
C TYR A 316 -1.58 13.45 26.69
N TRP A 317 -0.35 12.99 26.45
CA TRP A 317 0.61 12.63 27.49
C TRP A 317 2.03 13.08 27.11
N SER A 318 2.68 13.83 28.00
CA SER A 318 4.05 14.33 27.81
C SER A 318 5.01 13.72 28.83
N LEU A 319 6.10 13.10 28.36
CA LEU A 319 7.12 12.45 29.20
C LEU A 319 8.54 12.85 28.77
N SER A 320 9.49 12.81 29.71
CA SER A 320 10.92 13.05 29.42
C SER A 320 11.70 11.73 29.41
N LEU A 321 11.94 11.15 28.24
CA LEU A 321 12.47 9.80 28.08
C LEU A 321 14.00 9.77 28.06
N ALA A 322 14.62 9.23 29.11
CA ALA A 322 16.08 9.10 29.20
C ALA A 322 16.62 7.89 28.42
N GLN A 323 15.84 6.80 28.34
CA GLN A 323 16.25 5.51 27.74
C GLN A 323 15.88 5.36 26.25
N LEU A 324 15.58 6.47 25.58
CA LEU A 324 15.20 6.48 24.15
C LEU A 324 16.43 6.48 23.22
N ARG A 325 17.53 7.14 23.64
CA ARG A 325 18.76 7.29 22.86
C ARG A 325 19.94 6.61 23.53
N HIS A 326 20.90 6.12 22.75
CA HIS A 326 22.12 5.52 23.30
C HIS A 326 22.96 6.51 24.14
N TYR A 327 22.97 7.79 23.74
CA TYR A 327 23.66 8.85 24.43
C TYR A 327 22.93 10.18 24.22
N GLY A 328 22.87 11.03 25.24
CA GLY A 328 22.28 12.36 25.18
C GLY A 328 21.42 12.71 26.38
N ARG A 329 20.86 13.93 26.38
CA ARG A 329 19.90 14.36 27.40
C ARG A 329 18.54 13.67 27.17
N PRO A 330 17.74 13.46 28.23
CA PRO A 330 16.37 12.95 28.09
C PRO A 330 15.58 13.74 27.06
N VAL A 331 14.86 13.03 26.19
CA VAL A 331 14.07 13.64 25.12
C VAL A 331 12.66 13.88 25.64
N LYS A 332 12.20 15.13 25.62
CA LYS A 332 10.80 15.43 25.90
C LYS A 332 9.95 15.01 24.71
N VAL A 333 9.08 14.04 24.92
CA VAL A 333 8.14 13.53 23.92
C VAL A 333 6.74 13.80 24.40
N GLU A 334 5.87 14.21 23.49
CA GLU A 334 4.43 14.30 23.75
C GLU A 334 3.68 13.54 22.68
N ARG A 335 2.69 12.77 23.11
CA ARG A 335 1.77 12.04 22.24
C ARG A 335 0.34 12.42 22.58
N ALA A 336 -0.46 12.66 21.56
CA ALA A 336 -1.92 12.65 21.68
C ALA A 336 -2.40 11.26 21.26
N MET A 337 -3.52 10.80 21.85
CA MET A 337 -4.11 9.52 21.48
C MET A 337 -4.45 9.54 19.98
N GLU A 338 -3.76 8.70 19.21
CA GLU A 338 -3.89 8.67 17.76
C GLU A 338 -5.33 8.32 17.37
N THR A 339 -5.96 9.20 16.59
CA THR A 339 -7.30 8.96 16.04
C THR A 339 -7.20 8.86 14.52
N GLY A 340 -7.36 7.66 13.99
CA GLY A 340 -7.43 7.43 12.54
C GLY A 340 -6.12 7.63 11.78
N SER A 341 -4.96 7.27 12.36
CA SER A 341 -3.67 7.25 11.64
C SER A 341 -3.61 6.19 10.55
N ARG A 342 -4.51 5.19 10.57
CA ARG A 342 -4.56 4.12 9.58
C ARG A 342 -5.81 4.16 8.71
N ILE A 343 -5.61 3.95 7.41
CA ILE A 343 -6.66 3.97 6.40
C ILE A 343 -6.53 2.76 5.47
N THR A 344 -7.63 2.39 4.80
CA THR A 344 -7.61 1.37 3.74
C THR A 344 -7.11 1.96 2.43
N PHE A 345 -6.73 1.13 1.45
CA PHE A 345 -6.35 1.63 0.12
C PHE A 345 -7.48 2.41 -0.59
N PRO A 346 -8.76 1.98 -0.55
CA PRO A 346 -9.88 2.81 -1.06
C PRO A 346 -10.04 4.16 -0.33
N GLN A 347 -9.69 4.24 0.95
CA GLN A 347 -9.65 5.53 1.67
C GLN A 347 -8.45 6.38 1.24
N LEU A 348 -7.32 5.76 0.89
CA LEU A 348 -6.19 6.47 0.29
C LEU A 348 -6.55 7.05 -1.08
N ASN A 349 -7.36 6.37 -1.90
CA ASN A 349 -7.88 6.90 -3.17
C ASN A 349 -8.59 8.27 -3.02
N LEU A 350 -9.33 8.48 -1.92
CA LEU A 350 -9.91 9.79 -1.60
C LEU A 350 -8.85 10.87 -1.31
N VAL A 351 -7.77 10.49 -0.61
CA VAL A 351 -6.63 11.38 -0.33
C VAL A 351 -5.91 11.71 -1.63
N ILE A 352 -5.66 10.71 -2.49
CA ILE A 352 -5.04 10.85 -3.82
C ILE A 352 -5.84 11.81 -4.69
N PHE A 353 -7.15 11.65 -4.73
CA PHE A 353 -8.02 12.58 -5.46
C PHE A 353 -7.93 14.01 -4.87
N GLY A 354 -7.93 14.14 -3.54
CA GLY A 354 -7.70 15.41 -2.87
C GLY A 354 -6.36 16.07 -3.24
N ILE A 355 -5.29 15.28 -3.39
CA ILE A 355 -3.97 15.76 -3.86
C ILE A 355 -4.09 16.31 -5.28
N MET A 356 -4.69 15.57 -6.21
CA MET A 356 -4.85 16.01 -7.60
C MET A 356 -5.62 17.35 -7.69
N LEU A 357 -6.72 17.48 -6.94
CA LEU A 357 -7.49 18.73 -6.90
C LEU A 357 -6.68 19.93 -6.41
N ALA A 358 -5.80 19.72 -5.42
CA ALA A 358 -4.95 20.78 -4.90
C ALA A 358 -3.83 21.17 -5.87
N GLU A 359 -3.18 20.20 -6.49
CA GLU A 359 -2.13 20.44 -7.49
C GLU A 359 -2.68 21.12 -8.75
N TRP A 360 -3.90 20.78 -9.18
CA TRP A 360 -4.58 21.47 -10.28
C TRP A 360 -5.25 22.79 -9.90
N GLN A 361 -5.17 23.20 -8.62
CA GLN A 361 -5.78 24.42 -8.09
C GLN A 361 -7.30 24.52 -8.38
N LEU A 362 -7.99 23.39 -8.49
CA LEU A 362 -9.42 23.34 -8.78
C LEU A 362 -10.24 23.65 -7.52
N SER A 363 -11.30 24.43 -7.67
CA SER A 363 -12.17 24.79 -6.54
C SER A 363 -12.97 23.59 -6.03
N THR A 364 -13.61 23.73 -4.87
CA THR A 364 -14.53 22.70 -4.36
C THR A 364 -15.74 22.50 -5.28
N THR A 365 -16.19 23.55 -5.99
CA THR A 365 -17.34 23.47 -6.90
C THR A 365 -17.01 22.67 -8.17
N GLN A 366 -15.76 22.71 -8.62
CA GLN A 366 -15.29 21.97 -9.80
C GLN A 366 -14.91 20.51 -9.49
N SER A 367 -14.94 20.10 -8.22
CA SER A 367 -14.39 18.80 -7.81
C SER A 367 -15.20 17.60 -8.32
N GLN A 368 -16.53 17.71 -8.39
CA GLN A 368 -17.37 16.66 -8.98
C GLN A 368 -17.12 16.54 -10.48
N LEU A 369 -17.14 17.68 -11.18
CA LEU A 369 -16.90 17.72 -12.61
C LEU A 369 -15.50 17.20 -12.99
N ALA A 370 -14.49 17.42 -12.13
CA ALA A 370 -13.15 16.86 -12.32
C ALA A 370 -13.12 15.33 -12.17
N ALA A 371 -13.93 14.78 -11.25
CA ALA A 371 -14.07 13.34 -11.09
C ALA A 371 -14.71 12.73 -12.35
N ASP A 372 -15.81 13.33 -12.82
CA ASP A 372 -16.53 12.89 -14.01
C ASP A 372 -15.63 12.98 -15.25
N ALA A 373 -14.83 14.05 -15.39
CA ALA A 373 -13.86 14.19 -16.46
C ALA A 373 -12.77 13.11 -16.44
N ILE A 374 -12.23 12.77 -15.27
CA ILE A 374 -11.25 11.67 -15.15
C ILE A 374 -11.89 10.35 -15.56
N ILE A 375 -13.08 10.03 -15.05
CA ILE A 375 -13.79 8.78 -15.36
C ILE A 375 -14.02 8.68 -16.87
N ALA A 376 -14.58 9.73 -17.48
CA ALA A 376 -14.82 9.79 -18.92
C ALA A 376 -13.52 9.61 -19.72
N THR A 377 -12.42 10.24 -19.29
CA THR A 377 -11.11 10.09 -19.96
C THR A 377 -10.61 8.66 -19.92
N MET A 378 -10.69 8.00 -18.75
CA MET A 378 -10.18 6.64 -18.57
C MET A 378 -11.04 5.63 -19.36
N ASP A 379 -12.36 5.77 -19.32
CA ASP A 379 -13.30 4.93 -20.06
C ASP A 379 -13.12 5.12 -21.58
N TYR A 380 -12.89 6.35 -22.05
CA TYR A 380 -12.59 6.65 -23.45
C TYR A 380 -11.29 5.97 -23.93
N LEU A 381 -10.21 6.04 -23.16
CA LEU A 381 -8.95 5.37 -23.48
C LEU A 381 -9.09 3.84 -23.52
N GLU A 382 -9.86 3.27 -22.58
CA GLU A 382 -10.14 1.84 -22.53
C GLU A 382 -10.99 1.38 -23.73
N HIS A 383 -12.03 2.15 -24.10
CA HIS A 383 -12.86 1.90 -25.27
C HIS A 383 -12.03 1.86 -26.56
N HIS A 384 -11.11 2.80 -26.73
CA HIS A 384 -10.19 2.86 -27.87
C HIS A 384 -8.99 1.90 -27.77
N LYS A 385 -8.99 1.00 -26.77
CA LYS A 385 -7.94 -0.02 -26.51
C LYS A 385 -6.53 0.58 -26.45
N GLN A 386 -6.40 1.81 -25.95
CA GLN A 386 -5.12 2.49 -25.84
C GLN A 386 -4.35 2.06 -24.59
N GLY A 387 -3.03 2.26 -24.65
CA GLY A 387 -2.13 2.04 -23.52
C GLY A 387 -1.62 0.61 -23.38
N SER A 388 -0.42 0.50 -22.82
CA SER A 388 0.22 -0.74 -22.39
C SER A 388 -0.45 -1.30 -21.12
N ARG A 389 -0.07 -2.51 -20.70
CA ARG A 389 -0.51 -3.09 -19.41
C ARG A 389 -0.24 -2.16 -18.22
N THR A 390 0.85 -1.42 -18.27
CA THR A 390 1.18 -0.38 -17.29
C THR A 390 0.19 0.75 -17.30
N ASP A 391 -0.10 1.31 -18.48
CA ASP A 391 -0.95 2.49 -18.58
C ASP A 391 -2.33 2.16 -18.02
N LYS A 392 -2.81 0.93 -18.26
CA LYS A 392 -4.05 0.40 -17.66
C LYS A 392 -4.05 0.40 -16.12
N ARG A 393 -2.89 0.22 -15.46
CA ARG A 393 -2.81 0.34 -13.99
C ARG A 393 -2.96 1.78 -13.53
N LEU A 394 -2.34 2.72 -14.24
CA LEU A 394 -2.52 4.15 -13.99
C LEU A 394 -3.97 4.56 -14.23
N PHE A 395 -4.58 4.08 -15.33
CA PHE A 395 -5.97 4.38 -15.65
C PHE A 395 -6.90 3.92 -14.54
N ARG A 396 -6.70 2.68 -14.07
CA ARG A 396 -7.44 2.14 -12.94
C ARG A 396 -7.28 3.00 -11.70
N LEU A 397 -6.05 3.37 -11.29
CA LEU A 397 -5.85 4.21 -10.11
C LEU A 397 -6.58 5.55 -10.22
N LEU A 398 -6.44 6.24 -11.35
CA LEU A 398 -7.08 7.54 -11.58
C LEU A 398 -8.60 7.41 -11.55
N ARG A 399 -9.14 6.41 -12.25
CA ARG A 399 -10.56 6.08 -12.29
C ARG A 399 -11.11 5.74 -10.90
N ASP A 400 -10.45 4.86 -10.16
CA ASP A 400 -10.87 4.42 -8.82
C ASP A 400 -10.80 5.58 -7.81
N SER A 401 -9.83 6.48 -7.96
CA SER A 401 -9.73 7.70 -7.14
C SER A 401 -10.88 8.68 -7.41
N ALA A 402 -11.24 8.86 -8.68
CA ALA A 402 -12.39 9.67 -9.07
C ALA A 402 -13.72 9.04 -8.66
N LEU A 403 -13.88 7.72 -8.82
CA LEU A 403 -15.07 6.98 -8.37
C LEU A 403 -15.23 7.04 -6.87
N ALA A 404 -14.16 6.83 -6.10
CA ALA A 404 -14.21 6.96 -4.64
C ALA A 404 -14.70 8.36 -4.23
N TYR A 405 -14.29 9.40 -4.96
CA TYR A 405 -14.79 10.76 -4.74
C TYR A 405 -16.27 10.91 -5.12
N SER A 406 -16.72 10.40 -6.26
CA SER A 406 -18.13 10.45 -6.67
C SER A 406 -19.04 9.68 -5.70
N GLU A 407 -18.56 8.58 -5.13
CA GLU A 407 -19.23 7.76 -4.13
C GLU A 407 -18.98 8.24 -2.68
N ARG A 408 -18.36 9.40 -2.47
CA ARG A 408 -17.96 9.89 -1.13
C ARG A 408 -19.11 9.98 -0.12
N GLU A 409 -20.34 10.12 -0.59
CA GLU A 409 -21.53 10.18 0.26
C GLU A 409 -21.98 8.79 0.75
N ALA A 410 -21.53 7.72 0.09
CA ALA A 410 -21.74 6.36 0.54
C ALA A 410 -20.87 6.05 1.77
N GLY A 411 -21.49 5.44 2.79
CA GLY A 411 -20.80 5.06 4.02
C GLY A 411 -20.53 6.24 4.97
N ASP A 412 -19.27 6.40 5.39
CA ASP A 412 -18.87 7.43 6.37
C ASP A 412 -18.46 8.74 5.68
N SER A 413 -19.46 9.48 5.21
CA SER A 413 -19.28 10.76 4.51
C SER A 413 -18.44 11.78 5.31
N ALA A 414 -18.53 11.77 6.65
CA ALA A 414 -17.74 12.66 7.50
C ALA A 414 -16.24 12.32 7.49
N LEU A 415 -15.90 11.02 7.52
CA LEU A 415 -14.51 10.57 7.35
C LEU A 415 -14.02 10.85 5.92
N ASN A 416 -14.83 10.53 4.91
CA ASN A 416 -14.45 10.72 3.51
C ASN A 416 -14.12 12.18 3.21
N SER A 417 -14.95 13.12 3.69
CA SER A 417 -14.70 14.56 3.58
C SER A 417 -13.37 14.97 4.24
N LYS A 418 -13.05 14.42 5.43
CA LYS A 418 -11.77 14.68 6.10
C LYS A 418 -10.57 14.16 5.30
N LEU A 419 -10.66 12.97 4.69
CA LEU A 419 -9.61 12.39 3.87
C LEU A 419 -9.34 13.21 2.61
N ILE A 420 -10.40 13.68 1.94
CA ILE A 420 -10.29 14.60 0.80
C ILE A 420 -9.58 15.89 1.23
N GLN A 421 -9.99 16.49 2.34
CA GLN A 421 -9.37 17.72 2.85
C GLN A 421 -7.92 17.50 3.30
N LEU A 422 -7.60 16.32 3.80
CA LEU A 422 -6.23 15.95 4.15
C LEU A 422 -5.32 15.98 2.92
N GLY A 423 -5.75 15.33 1.83
CA GLY A 423 -5.05 15.38 0.55
C GLY A 423 -4.89 16.80 0.04
N ARG A 424 -5.96 17.60 0.07
CA ARG A 424 -5.95 18.98 -0.43
C ARG A 424 -5.02 19.93 0.36
N ARG A 425 -4.94 19.76 1.68
CA ARG A 425 -4.31 20.76 2.58
C ARG A 425 -2.97 20.34 3.14
N ARG A 426 -2.75 19.04 3.37
CA ARG A 426 -1.64 18.54 4.19
C ARG A 426 -0.68 17.60 3.46
N ALA A 427 -1.01 17.16 2.24
CA ALA A 427 -0.18 16.22 1.48
C ALA A 427 0.79 16.88 0.48
N LYS A 428 1.06 18.18 0.57
CA LYS A 428 1.97 18.89 -0.36
C LYS A 428 3.37 18.26 -0.40
N LYS A 429 3.89 17.88 0.77
CA LYS A 429 5.19 17.20 0.90
C LYS A 429 5.22 15.81 0.26
N PHE A 430 4.06 15.20 -0.01
CA PHE A 430 3.98 13.88 -0.62
C PHE A 430 4.40 13.89 -2.09
N VAL A 431 4.08 15.00 -2.79
CA VAL A 431 4.39 15.20 -4.22
C VAL A 431 5.67 16.01 -4.42
N HIS A 432 5.94 16.98 -3.53
CA HIS A 432 7.02 17.95 -3.69
C HIS A 432 8.22 17.68 -2.78
N ASP A 433 9.38 18.15 -3.25
CA ASP A 433 10.66 18.05 -2.53
C ASP A 433 10.70 19.04 -1.35
N SER A 434 11.22 18.58 -0.21
CA SER A 434 11.26 19.34 1.03
C SER A 434 12.12 20.61 0.99
N ASP A 435 13.10 20.70 0.07
CA ASP A 435 14.20 21.66 0.20
C ASP A 435 14.29 22.72 -0.91
N ARG A 436 13.37 22.76 -1.89
CA ARG A 436 13.42 23.77 -2.98
C ARG A 436 12.32 24.83 -2.84
N PRO A 437 12.66 26.14 -2.88
CA PRO A 437 11.68 27.20 -3.00
C PRO A 437 10.82 26.99 -4.24
N GLN A 438 9.51 27.13 -4.07
CA GLN A 438 8.53 27.00 -5.14
C GLN A 438 8.75 28.12 -6.15
N GLU A 439 9.38 27.82 -7.29
CA GLU A 439 9.35 28.73 -8.44
C GLU A 439 7.89 28.88 -8.89
N SER A 440 7.43 30.12 -8.95
CA SER A 440 6.04 30.52 -9.20
C SER A 440 5.63 30.29 -10.67
N THR A 441 5.73 29.06 -11.16
CA THR A 441 5.12 28.66 -12.42
C THR A 441 3.70 28.18 -12.14
N ALA A 442 2.74 28.61 -12.96
CA ALA A 442 1.35 28.19 -12.83
C ALA A 442 1.26 26.66 -12.97
N SER A 443 0.70 25.98 -11.96
CA SER A 443 0.55 24.53 -11.99
C SER A 443 -0.36 24.12 -13.16
N PRO A 444 0.01 23.10 -13.96
CA PRO A 444 -0.82 22.65 -15.07
C PRO A 444 -2.17 22.12 -14.56
N LYS A 445 -3.27 22.77 -14.94
CA LYS A 445 -4.63 22.32 -14.57
C LYS A 445 -5.01 21.10 -15.42
N PHE A 446 -5.44 20.00 -14.77
CA PHE A 446 -5.99 18.80 -15.42
C PHE A 446 -5.09 18.26 -16.55
N PHE A 447 -3.84 17.90 -16.21
CA PHE A 447 -2.82 17.42 -17.17
C PHE A 447 -2.55 18.40 -18.33
N SER A 448 -2.68 19.70 -18.06
CA SER A 448 -2.60 20.81 -19.03
C SER A 448 -3.72 20.87 -20.07
N PHE A 449 -4.72 19.99 -20.04
CA PHE A 449 -5.80 20.01 -21.04
C PHE A 449 -6.73 21.22 -20.93
N LEU A 450 -6.70 21.98 -19.84
CA LEU A 450 -7.44 23.24 -19.76
C LEU A 450 -6.66 24.43 -20.35
N GLN A 451 -5.43 24.22 -20.80
CA GLN A 451 -4.69 25.23 -21.53
C GLN A 451 -5.18 25.26 -22.99
N PRO A 452 -5.64 26.42 -23.50
CA PRO A 452 -6.18 26.55 -24.86
C PRO A 452 -5.35 25.91 -25.97
N SER A 453 -4.03 26.16 -25.99
CA SER A 453 -3.13 25.61 -27.00
C SER A 453 -3.05 24.08 -26.93
N VAL A 454 -2.88 23.53 -25.73
CA VAL A 454 -2.79 22.08 -25.51
C VAL A 454 -4.10 21.38 -25.84
N PHE A 455 -5.24 21.98 -25.49
CA PHE A 455 -6.56 21.46 -25.80
C PHE A 455 -6.80 21.40 -27.30
N MET A 456 -6.56 22.51 -28.02
CA MET A 456 -6.75 22.59 -29.46
C MET A 456 -5.84 21.60 -30.20
N ASP A 457 -4.60 21.42 -29.72
CA ASP A 457 -3.66 20.43 -30.26
C ASP A 457 -4.08 18.97 -30.03
N ALA A 458 -4.96 18.70 -29.05
CA ALA A 458 -5.45 17.37 -28.76
C ALA A 458 -6.62 16.94 -29.67
N LEU A 459 -7.28 17.87 -30.36
CA LEU A 459 -8.38 17.58 -31.30
C LEU A 459 -7.85 16.92 -32.58
N LYS A 460 -8.56 15.89 -33.07
CA LYS A 460 -8.09 14.94 -34.11
C LYS A 460 -7.73 15.62 -35.43
N ASP A 461 -8.58 16.51 -35.90
CA ASP A 461 -8.52 17.15 -37.21
C ASP A 461 -9.14 18.54 -37.19
N VAL A 462 -9.06 19.23 -38.34
CA VAL A 462 -9.61 20.58 -38.53
C VAL A 462 -11.13 20.59 -38.28
N GLU A 463 -11.87 19.57 -38.73
CA GLU A 463 -13.31 19.48 -38.51
C GLU A 463 -13.68 19.38 -37.02
N SER A 464 -12.90 18.61 -36.25
CA SER A 464 -13.05 18.50 -34.79
C SER A 464 -12.79 19.85 -34.11
N ARG A 465 -11.76 20.58 -34.56
CA ARG A 465 -11.45 21.94 -34.08
C ARG A 465 -12.57 22.91 -34.40
N VAL A 466 -13.05 22.92 -35.64
CA VAL A 466 -14.18 23.77 -36.06
C VAL A 466 -15.42 23.42 -35.25
N THR A 467 -15.77 22.15 -35.13
CA THR A 467 -16.92 21.64 -34.36
C THR A 467 -16.88 22.11 -32.91
N PHE A 468 -15.72 22.02 -32.26
CA PHE A 468 -15.53 22.54 -30.91
C PHE A 468 -15.68 24.07 -30.85
N LEU A 469 -15.07 24.81 -31.78
CA LEU A 469 -15.21 26.27 -31.83
C LEU A 469 -16.68 26.67 -32.08
N ARG A 470 -17.46 25.89 -32.85
CA ARG A 470 -18.91 26.12 -33.01
C ARG A 470 -19.63 26.01 -31.67
N HIS A 471 -19.31 24.97 -30.90
CA HIS A 471 -19.90 24.74 -29.57
C HIS A 471 -19.58 25.89 -28.62
N VAL A 472 -18.32 26.33 -28.57
CA VAL A 472 -17.89 27.48 -27.76
C VAL A 472 -18.60 28.76 -28.22
N GLY A 473 -18.57 29.06 -29.52
CA GLY A 473 -19.26 30.22 -30.07
C GLY A 473 -20.73 30.27 -29.69
N LYS A 474 -21.44 29.13 -29.80
CA LYS A 474 -22.85 28.99 -29.40
C LYS A 474 -23.06 29.27 -27.91
N SER A 475 -22.16 28.80 -27.05
CA SER A 475 -22.26 29.04 -25.60
C SER A 475 -22.03 30.51 -25.21
N LEU A 476 -21.34 31.28 -26.06
CA LEU A 476 -21.03 32.69 -25.85
C LEU A 476 -22.08 33.64 -26.45
N THR A 477 -23.02 33.11 -27.26
CA THR A 477 -24.05 33.91 -27.92
C THR A 477 -25.22 34.18 -26.96
N VAL A 478 -25.62 35.44 -26.82
CA VAL A 478 -26.84 35.85 -26.11
C VAL A 478 -27.93 36.16 -27.14
N ASP A 479 -29.22 35.95 -26.82
CA ASP A 479 -30.35 36.15 -27.76
C ASP A 479 -30.44 37.57 -28.38
N GLU A 480 -29.74 38.56 -27.82
CA GLU A 480 -29.66 39.94 -28.31
C GLU A 480 -28.45 40.21 -29.24
N ASP A 481 -27.52 39.26 -29.39
CA ASP A 481 -26.32 39.43 -30.21
C ASP A 481 -26.64 39.31 -31.71
N SER A 482 -25.98 40.14 -32.53
CA SER A 482 -26.07 40.05 -33.99
C SER A 482 -25.58 38.67 -34.49
N PRO A 483 -26.19 38.08 -35.53
CA PRO A 483 -25.66 36.87 -36.19
C PRO A 483 -24.23 37.03 -36.74
N ASP A 484 -23.70 38.25 -36.73
CA ASP A 484 -22.36 38.61 -37.16
C ASP A 484 -21.37 38.81 -36.02
N ALA A 485 -21.77 38.53 -34.77
CA ALA A 485 -20.95 38.79 -33.59
C ALA A 485 -19.67 37.93 -33.54
N PHE A 486 -19.68 36.75 -34.17
CA PHE A 486 -18.59 35.78 -34.12
C PHE A 486 -18.19 35.29 -35.51
N LEU A 487 -16.89 35.02 -35.66
CA LEU A 487 -16.26 34.59 -36.90
C LEU A 487 -15.32 33.41 -36.60
N ILE A 488 -15.50 32.28 -37.28
CA ILE A 488 -14.55 31.16 -37.23
C ILE A 488 -13.78 31.09 -38.55
N ARG A 489 -12.46 31.11 -38.44
CA ARG A 489 -11.54 30.99 -39.59
C ARG A 489 -10.74 29.70 -39.46
N TYR A 490 -10.62 28.94 -40.54
CA TYR A 490 -9.88 27.68 -40.54
C TYR A 490 -9.15 27.40 -41.87
N ALA A 491 -8.07 26.63 -41.83
CA ALA A 491 -7.33 26.21 -43.00
C ALA A 491 -7.98 24.94 -43.59
N THR A 492 -8.46 25.02 -44.83
CA THR A 492 -8.88 23.83 -45.58
C THR A 492 -7.62 23.16 -46.15
N ASN A 493 -7.30 21.95 -45.69
CA ASN A 493 -6.32 21.13 -46.40
C ASN A 493 -6.92 20.75 -47.76
N MET A 494 -6.38 21.29 -48.85
CA MET A 494 -6.59 20.68 -50.17
C MET A 494 -6.00 19.27 -50.12
N THR A 495 -6.85 18.24 -50.17
CA THR A 495 -6.44 16.97 -50.75
C THR A 495 -6.03 17.25 -52.19
N ILE A 496 -4.73 17.28 -52.45
CA ILE A 496 -4.23 17.14 -53.82
C ILE A 496 -4.60 15.72 -54.21
N ASP A 497 -5.72 15.57 -54.92
CA ASP A 497 -6.06 14.33 -55.60
C ASP A 497 -4.86 13.88 -56.43
N ALA A 498 -4.53 12.61 -56.29
CA ALA A 498 -3.46 11.93 -56.97
C ALA A 498 -3.44 12.31 -58.47
N VAL A 499 -2.37 12.99 -58.90
CA VAL A 499 -1.92 12.88 -60.28
C VAL A 499 -1.46 11.43 -60.44
N GLN A 500 -2.34 10.60 -60.97
CA GLN A 500 -1.97 9.29 -61.48
C GLN A 500 -0.83 9.49 -62.50
N PRO A 501 0.35 8.86 -62.33
CA PRO A 501 1.25 8.69 -63.44
C PRO A 501 0.61 7.66 -64.36
N ASN A 502 0.26 8.09 -65.56
CA ASN A 502 -0.09 7.21 -66.68
C ASN A 502 0.96 6.09 -66.78
N THR A 503 0.54 4.85 -66.55
CA THR A 503 1.29 3.67 -66.96
C THR A 503 0.41 2.88 -67.92
N SER A 504 0.85 2.84 -69.18
CA SER A 504 0.56 1.75 -70.11
C SER A 504 1.84 0.90 -70.26
N PRO A 505 1.71 -0.38 -70.61
CA PRO A 505 2.54 -1.46 -70.10
C PRO A 505 3.71 -1.78 -71.03
N LEU A 506 4.78 -2.37 -70.48
CA LEU A 506 5.66 -3.32 -71.18
C LEU A 506 6.61 -4.02 -70.19
N ASP A 507 6.33 -5.31 -70.01
CA ASP A 507 7.22 -6.48 -69.92
C ASP A 507 8.67 -6.38 -69.39
N ASN A 508 8.95 -7.37 -68.52
CA ASN A 508 10.20 -8.15 -68.35
C ASN A 508 11.43 -7.36 -67.85
N ASP A 509 12.22 -7.80 -66.87
CA ASP A 509 12.63 -9.16 -66.53
C ASP A 509 13.39 -9.16 -65.19
N HIS A 510 13.49 -10.34 -64.57
CA HIS A 510 14.54 -10.80 -63.64
C HIS A 510 14.55 -10.38 -62.14
N LYS A 511 14.09 -11.38 -61.36
CA LYS A 511 14.59 -11.99 -60.09
C LYS A 511 15.74 -11.39 -59.25
N PRO A 512 15.76 -11.70 -57.94
CA PRO A 512 16.46 -10.97 -56.88
C PRO A 512 17.85 -11.54 -56.56
N PHE A 513 18.72 -10.72 -55.96
CA PHE A 513 19.86 -11.21 -55.20
C PHE A 513 20.00 -10.45 -53.88
N ALA A 514 20.16 -11.27 -52.84
CA ALA A 514 20.43 -10.90 -51.46
C ALA A 514 21.93 -10.68 -51.23
N ASP A 515 22.22 -10.32 -49.96
CA ASP A 515 23.50 -10.35 -49.27
C ASP A 515 24.42 -9.16 -49.57
N SER A 516 25.20 -8.61 -48.64
CA SER A 516 25.35 -8.62 -47.18
C SER A 516 26.65 -7.80 -46.95
N ILE A 517 26.99 -7.53 -45.68
CA ILE A 517 28.38 -7.40 -45.19
C ILE A 517 29.05 -6.01 -45.27
N ASP A 518 29.04 -5.39 -44.08
CA ASP A 518 30.20 -5.07 -43.23
C ASP A 518 30.85 -3.69 -43.15
N ALA A 519 31.11 -3.37 -41.87
CA ALA A 519 32.29 -2.72 -41.28
C ALA A 519 32.41 -1.20 -41.42
N TYR A 520 33.01 -0.45 -40.49
CA TYR A 520 33.43 -0.56 -39.09
C TYR A 520 33.98 0.85 -38.75
N GLU A 521 33.80 1.28 -37.50
CA GLU A 521 34.42 2.39 -36.74
C GLU A 521 35.33 3.46 -37.41
N SER A 522 35.16 4.74 -36.98
CA SER A 522 36.14 5.45 -36.11
C SER A 522 36.22 6.99 -36.32
N SER A 523 35.84 7.72 -35.26
CA SER A 523 36.57 8.85 -34.61
C SER A 523 36.88 10.22 -35.29
N ARG A 524 36.73 11.26 -34.45
CA ARG A 524 37.42 12.60 -34.38
C ARG A 524 36.95 13.68 -35.37
N SER A 525 36.30 14.78 -34.97
CA SER A 525 36.62 15.90 -34.06
C SER A 525 37.25 17.13 -34.75
N VAL A 526 36.45 18.21 -34.84
CA VAL A 526 36.74 19.61 -34.45
C VAL A 526 37.51 20.54 -35.44
N ASP A 527 36.90 21.74 -35.56
CA ASP A 527 37.34 23.08 -36.01
C ASP A 527 37.60 23.39 -37.50
N ASP A 528 36.78 24.28 -38.08
CA ASP A 528 37.14 25.69 -38.36
C ASP A 528 36.10 26.38 -39.27
N MET A 529 35.49 27.49 -38.81
CA MET A 529 35.52 28.82 -39.46
C MET A 529 34.39 29.78 -39.05
N PRO A 530 34.63 31.12 -39.10
CA PRO A 530 33.85 32.13 -38.39
C PRO A 530 33.06 33.13 -39.29
N ASP A 531 32.19 33.88 -38.60
CA ASP A 531 31.81 35.30 -38.74
C ASP A 531 31.09 35.91 -39.98
N THR A 532 29.94 36.52 -39.64
CA THR A 532 29.32 37.78 -40.12
C THR A 532 28.87 37.94 -41.58
N TYR A 533 27.59 38.30 -41.79
CA TYR A 533 27.12 39.68 -42.08
C TYR A 533 25.61 39.69 -42.38
N SER A 534 24.93 40.70 -41.86
CA SER A 534 23.56 41.08 -42.19
C SER A 534 23.50 41.84 -43.52
N THR A 535 22.41 41.69 -44.30
CA THR A 535 21.65 42.76 -45.00
C THR A 535 20.48 42.17 -45.82
N THR A 536 19.28 42.71 -45.61
CA THR A 536 18.03 42.63 -46.42
C THR A 536 18.15 43.40 -47.74
N PRO A 537 17.11 43.61 -48.60
CA PRO A 537 15.86 42.87 -48.94
C PRO A 537 15.68 42.70 -50.49
N LEU A 538 14.71 41.90 -50.98
CA LEU A 538 14.20 42.08 -52.36
C LEU A 538 12.72 41.70 -52.50
N THR A 539 11.95 42.65 -53.01
CA THR A 539 10.54 42.59 -53.41
C THR A 539 10.39 42.15 -54.87
N GLY A 540 9.26 41.49 -55.17
CA GLY A 540 8.55 41.57 -56.45
C GLY A 540 8.76 40.43 -57.46
N GLN A 541 7.66 39.75 -57.83
CA GLN A 541 7.18 39.71 -59.23
C GLN A 541 5.83 38.97 -59.37
N THR A 542 5.03 39.56 -60.26
CA THR A 542 3.69 39.24 -60.76
C THR A 542 3.65 38.08 -61.76
N TRP A 543 2.52 37.37 -61.90
CA TRP A 543 2.14 36.71 -63.16
C TRP A 543 0.62 36.77 -63.45
N HIS A 544 0.31 36.93 -64.74
CA HIS A 544 -0.98 37.28 -65.36
C HIS A 544 -1.89 36.08 -65.70
N GLY A 545 -3.19 36.26 -65.44
CA GLY A 545 -4.39 36.08 -66.30
C GLY A 545 -4.60 34.89 -67.25
N THR A 546 -5.81 34.33 -67.26
CA THR A 546 -6.63 34.12 -68.49
C THR A 546 -8.14 34.04 -68.15
N LYS A 547 -8.99 34.58 -69.04
CA LYS A 547 -10.47 34.68 -69.03
C LYS A 547 -11.19 33.32 -69.22
N TRP A 548 -12.52 33.30 -68.99
CA TRP A 548 -13.69 32.64 -69.68
C TRP A 548 -14.74 32.42 -68.57
N GLY A 549 -16.07 32.57 -68.67
CA GLY A 549 -17.08 32.92 -69.66
C GLY A 549 -18.45 32.67 -68.98
N SER A 550 -19.42 33.55 -69.19
CA SER A 550 -20.77 33.61 -68.56
C SER A 550 -21.62 32.35 -68.68
N ILE A 551 -22.32 31.93 -67.59
CA ILE A 551 -23.69 31.37 -67.61
C ILE A 551 -24.41 31.75 -66.30
N SER A 552 -25.66 32.20 -66.40
CA SER A 552 -26.63 32.42 -65.32
C SER A 552 -27.92 31.64 -65.67
N PRO A 553 -28.95 31.61 -64.81
CA PRO A 553 -29.29 30.56 -63.85
C PRO A 553 -30.49 29.71 -64.31
N ASP A 554 -30.75 28.57 -63.66
CA ASP A 554 -32.11 28.04 -63.42
C ASP A 554 -32.01 26.69 -62.72
N ILE A 555 -32.61 26.57 -61.52
CA ILE A 555 -33.44 25.44 -61.08
C ILE A 555 -34.17 25.91 -59.80
N THR A 556 -35.48 25.78 -59.87
CA THR A 556 -36.51 26.22 -58.92
C THR A 556 -36.57 25.39 -57.64
N LEU A 557 -36.95 26.10 -56.57
CA LEU A 557 -37.35 25.57 -55.25
C LEU A 557 -38.46 24.53 -55.34
N ASP A 558 -38.40 23.55 -54.43
CA ASP A 558 -39.58 22.94 -53.82
C ASP A 558 -39.45 22.98 -52.29
N THR A 559 -40.60 22.94 -51.65
CA THR A 559 -40.98 23.60 -50.39
C THR A 559 -40.63 22.88 -49.08
N ALA A 560 -40.24 23.71 -48.10
CA ALA A 560 -40.49 23.68 -46.64
C ALA A 560 -41.07 22.43 -45.96
N GLU A 561 -40.45 22.04 -44.83
CA GLU A 561 -41.08 22.09 -43.50
C GLU A 561 -40.06 21.86 -42.35
N ASP A 562 -40.12 22.76 -41.36
CA ASP A 562 -39.67 22.70 -39.95
C ASP A 562 -38.24 22.26 -39.57
N VAL A 563 -37.36 23.24 -39.36
CA VAL A 563 -36.28 23.17 -38.35
C VAL A 563 -36.19 24.50 -37.59
N ASP A 564 -36.42 24.42 -36.28
CA ASP A 564 -36.27 25.49 -35.29
C ASP A 564 -34.89 26.15 -35.34
N HIS A 565 -34.91 27.47 -35.13
CA HIS A 565 -33.84 28.42 -35.37
C HIS A 565 -32.54 28.15 -34.57
N VAL A 566 -31.43 27.87 -35.26
CA VAL A 566 -30.07 27.93 -34.70
C VAL A 566 -29.35 29.15 -35.28
N ILE A 567 -28.97 30.10 -34.41
CA ILE A 567 -28.26 31.34 -34.74
C ILE A 567 -26.84 31.01 -35.24
N HIS A 568 -26.48 31.52 -36.42
CA HIS A 568 -25.28 31.16 -37.20
C HIS A 568 -24.05 32.02 -36.84
N HIS A 569 -22.84 31.44 -36.90
CA HIS A 569 -21.54 32.16 -36.88
C HIS A 569 -21.06 32.40 -38.33
N ARG A 570 -20.20 33.40 -38.60
CA ARG A 570 -19.59 33.61 -39.94
C ARG A 570 -18.41 32.63 -40.17
N TRP A 571 -18.28 32.01 -41.34
CA TRP A 571 -17.29 30.96 -41.64
C TRP A 571 -16.44 31.29 -42.87
N LEU A 572 -15.10 31.23 -42.78
CA LEU A 572 -14.22 31.39 -43.94
C LEU A 572 -12.98 30.47 -43.93
N PRO A 573 -12.69 29.79 -45.06
CA PRO A 573 -11.41 29.14 -45.26
C PRO A 573 -10.27 30.17 -45.41
N VAL A 574 -9.06 29.82 -44.96
CA VAL A 574 -7.86 30.67 -45.06
C VAL A 574 -7.47 31.00 -46.52
N GLN A 575 -7.92 30.21 -47.51
CA GLN A 575 -7.70 30.44 -48.95
C GLN A 575 -9.03 30.63 -49.71
N PRO A 576 -9.11 31.59 -50.66
CA PRO A 576 -10.32 31.86 -51.43
C PRO A 576 -10.41 30.89 -52.61
N SER A 577 -11.09 29.76 -52.45
CA SER A 577 -11.52 28.92 -53.57
C SER A 577 -12.88 28.30 -53.23
N PHE A 578 -13.78 28.32 -54.20
CA PHE A 578 -15.21 27.96 -54.12
C PHE A 578 -15.55 26.70 -53.31
N PHE A 579 -16.57 26.76 -52.45
CA PHE A 579 -17.18 25.59 -51.81
C PHE A 579 -18.70 25.70 -51.60
N ASN A 580 -19.34 24.52 -51.55
CA ASN A 580 -20.75 24.28 -51.20
C ASN A 580 -20.98 24.58 -49.71
N ILE A 581 -21.95 25.44 -49.43
CA ILE A 581 -22.39 25.80 -48.08
C ILE A 581 -23.30 24.67 -47.55
N PRO A 582 -23.03 24.08 -46.36
CA PRO A 582 -23.91 23.11 -45.72
C PRO A 582 -25.34 23.63 -45.53
N GLU A 583 -26.32 22.73 -45.57
CA GLU A 583 -27.73 23.07 -45.36
C GLU A 583 -27.94 23.70 -43.97
N GLY A 584 -28.49 24.92 -43.93
CA GLY A 584 -28.70 25.68 -42.69
C GLY A 584 -27.55 26.61 -42.30
N GLU A 585 -26.68 27.05 -43.23
CA GLU A 585 -25.66 28.06 -42.94
C GLU A 585 -25.87 29.34 -43.80
N ARG A 586 -25.71 30.54 -43.20
CA ARG A 586 -25.77 31.84 -43.92
C ARG A 586 -24.37 32.41 -44.16
N VAL A 587 -24.06 32.75 -45.42
CA VAL A 587 -22.94 33.61 -45.82
C VAL A 587 -23.45 35.03 -45.99
N THR A 588 -22.79 36.02 -45.40
CA THR A 588 -23.15 37.44 -45.61
C THR A 588 -22.78 37.86 -47.03
N LEU A 589 -23.79 38.14 -47.87
CA LEU A 589 -23.62 38.52 -49.27
C LEU A 589 -23.25 40.01 -49.49
N ASP A 590 -23.16 40.80 -48.42
CA ASP A 590 -23.03 42.27 -48.48
C ASP A 590 -21.59 42.78 -48.25
N ALA A 591 -20.59 41.88 -48.30
CA ALA A 591 -19.19 42.26 -48.23
C ALA A 591 -18.35 41.43 -49.20
N ASP A 592 -17.55 42.10 -50.01
CA ASP A 592 -16.49 41.44 -50.80
C ASP A 592 -15.62 40.61 -49.84
N ALA A 593 -15.38 39.34 -50.15
CA ALA A 593 -14.62 38.37 -49.33
C ALA A 593 -13.10 38.69 -49.25
N ARG A 594 -12.75 39.97 -49.13
CA ARG A 594 -11.40 40.51 -48.98
C ARG A 594 -11.17 40.82 -47.50
N PHE A 595 -10.36 39.97 -46.88
CA PHE A 595 -9.98 40.08 -45.47
C PHE A 595 -8.62 40.75 -45.35
N ARG A 596 -8.47 41.58 -44.30
CA ARG A 596 -7.16 41.99 -43.79
C ARG A 596 -6.98 41.33 -42.43
N SER A 597 -5.86 40.64 -42.24
CA SER A 597 -5.51 40.08 -40.93
C SER A 597 -4.14 40.56 -40.49
N TRP A 598 -3.99 40.86 -39.21
CA TRP A 598 -2.72 41.25 -38.59
C TRP A 598 -2.73 40.83 -37.12
N ASP A 599 -1.59 40.33 -36.63
CA ASP A 599 -1.32 39.88 -35.25
C ASP A 599 -2.39 38.94 -34.65
N PHE A 600 -3.49 39.50 -34.14
CA PHE A 600 -4.61 38.82 -33.49
C PHE A 600 -5.98 39.35 -33.93
N ASN A 601 -6.07 40.00 -35.10
CA ASN A 601 -7.28 40.64 -35.59
C ASN A 601 -7.59 40.24 -37.04
N VAL A 602 -8.87 40.22 -37.37
CA VAL A 602 -9.38 40.00 -38.73
C VAL A 602 -10.40 41.10 -39.04
N GLN A 603 -10.25 41.79 -40.17
CA GLN A 603 -11.18 42.82 -40.62
C GLN A 603 -11.72 42.49 -42.01
N ILE A 604 -13.02 42.70 -42.20
CA ILE A 604 -13.68 42.59 -43.49
C ILE A 604 -13.59 43.95 -44.20
N ILE A 605 -12.81 44.04 -45.27
CA ILE A 605 -12.54 45.31 -45.96
C ILE A 605 -13.66 45.67 -46.95
N GLY A 606 -14.43 44.67 -47.41
CA GLY A 606 -15.47 44.82 -48.42
C GLY A 606 -16.83 45.32 -47.91
N ALA A 607 -16.97 45.62 -46.61
CA ALA A 607 -18.22 46.06 -46.01
C ALA A 607 -18.39 47.60 -46.04
N GLU A 608 -19.63 48.10 -45.97
CA GLU A 608 -19.94 49.55 -45.96
C GLU A 608 -19.26 50.31 -44.80
N ASP A 609 -19.15 49.68 -43.62
CA ASP A 609 -18.34 50.14 -42.49
C ASP A 609 -17.33 49.06 -42.06
N PRO A 610 -16.10 49.08 -42.62
CA PRO A 610 -15.08 48.09 -42.28
C PRO A 610 -14.70 48.09 -40.79
N ASN A 611 -14.86 49.20 -40.08
CA ASN A 611 -14.52 49.27 -38.65
C ASN A 611 -15.54 48.51 -37.79
N ALA A 612 -16.82 48.53 -38.18
CA ALA A 612 -17.84 47.69 -37.55
C ALA A 612 -17.51 46.19 -37.70
N TYR A 613 -16.88 45.76 -38.80
CA TYR A 613 -16.53 44.35 -39.04
C TYR A 613 -15.05 44.03 -38.77
N THR A 614 -14.51 44.60 -37.69
CA THR A 614 -13.21 44.20 -37.14
C THR A 614 -13.44 43.20 -36.01
N TYR A 615 -12.73 42.08 -36.04
CA TYR A 615 -12.84 40.99 -35.09
C TYR A 615 -11.51 40.77 -34.39
N ASP A 616 -11.56 40.56 -33.08
CA ASP A 616 -10.41 40.27 -32.24
C ASP A 616 -10.38 38.75 -31.93
N PHE A 617 -9.18 38.19 -31.80
CA PHE A 617 -8.95 36.77 -31.53
C PHE A 617 -9.47 36.37 -30.14
N VAL A 618 -10.14 35.21 -30.08
CA VAL A 618 -10.66 34.63 -28.84
C VAL A 618 -9.92 33.34 -28.49
N LEU A 619 -9.95 32.35 -29.39
CA LEU A 619 -9.50 30.99 -29.11
C LEU A 619 -9.01 30.28 -30.37
N GLY A 620 -8.02 29.38 -30.23
CA GLY A 620 -7.52 28.55 -31.32
C GLY A 620 -6.17 29.00 -31.87
N SER A 621 -5.90 28.67 -33.13
CA SER A 621 -4.71 29.10 -33.86
C SER A 621 -5.13 29.84 -35.12
N PRO A 622 -4.72 31.10 -35.32
CA PRO A 622 -5.05 31.86 -36.54
C PRO A 622 -4.55 31.21 -37.85
N LEU A 623 -3.62 30.26 -37.75
CA LEU A 623 -3.04 29.53 -38.88
C LEU A 623 -3.80 28.24 -39.24
N ASP A 624 -4.63 27.72 -38.33
CA ASP A 624 -5.26 26.40 -38.45
C ASP A 624 -6.77 26.46 -38.24
N ALA A 625 -7.23 26.78 -37.04
CA ALA A 625 -8.64 27.06 -36.75
C ALA A 625 -8.75 27.99 -35.54
N ALA A 626 -9.43 29.13 -35.70
CA ALA A 626 -9.59 30.11 -34.64
C ALA A 626 -10.97 30.78 -34.65
N LEU A 627 -11.45 31.08 -33.45
CA LEU A 627 -12.65 31.87 -33.18
C LEU A 627 -12.24 33.33 -32.94
N PHE A 628 -12.97 34.23 -33.57
CA PHE A 628 -12.85 35.67 -33.45
C PHE A 628 -14.22 36.26 -33.08
N VAL A 629 -14.21 37.38 -32.37
CA VAL A 629 -15.42 38.11 -31.95
C VAL A 629 -15.32 39.57 -32.38
N GLN A 630 -16.44 40.19 -32.75
CA GLN A 630 -16.48 41.58 -33.16
C GLN A 630 -15.88 42.49 -32.06
N ARG A 631 -15.01 43.44 -32.44
CA ARG A 631 -14.22 44.27 -31.53
C ARG A 631 -15.05 45.07 -30.52
N GLN A 632 -16.28 45.43 -30.86
CA GLN A 632 -17.18 46.13 -29.93
C GLN A 632 -17.64 45.23 -28.76
N ALA A 633 -17.56 43.91 -28.92
CA ALA A 633 -17.91 42.90 -27.92
C ALA A 633 -16.68 42.18 -27.33
N SER A 634 -15.46 42.44 -27.82
CA SER A 634 -14.26 41.65 -27.50
C SER A 634 -13.76 41.80 -26.06
N GLU A 635 -14.02 42.94 -25.40
CA GLU A 635 -13.64 43.17 -24.00
C GLU A 635 -14.25 42.13 -23.03
N LYS A 636 -15.39 41.53 -23.40
CA LYS A 636 -16.09 40.50 -22.60
C LYS A 636 -15.44 39.11 -22.66
N PHE A 637 -14.62 38.85 -23.68
CA PHE A 637 -14.12 37.50 -23.99
C PHE A 637 -12.60 37.37 -23.89
N ASN A 638 -11.93 38.39 -23.38
CA ASN A 638 -10.50 38.35 -23.07
C ASN A 638 -10.20 37.30 -21.98
N GLY A 639 -9.39 36.30 -22.32
CA GLY A 639 -8.94 35.27 -21.38
C GLY A 639 -9.92 34.11 -21.18
N LEU A 640 -10.69 33.74 -22.21
CA LEU A 640 -11.56 32.56 -22.20
C LEU A 640 -10.78 31.29 -21.75
N GLU A 641 -11.18 30.71 -20.62
CA GLU A 641 -10.61 29.45 -20.13
C GLU A 641 -11.37 28.25 -20.73
N ILE A 642 -10.65 27.22 -21.17
CA ILE A 642 -11.25 25.93 -21.49
C ILE A 642 -11.75 25.30 -20.19
N THR A 643 -13.02 24.91 -20.13
CA THR A 643 -13.60 24.27 -18.94
C THR A 643 -13.55 22.75 -19.00
N LEU A 644 -13.76 22.09 -17.86
CA LEU A 644 -13.89 20.63 -17.80
C LEU A 644 -15.15 20.14 -18.54
N GLU A 645 -16.23 20.94 -18.57
CA GLU A 645 -17.43 20.63 -19.36
C GLU A 645 -17.12 20.57 -20.86
N ASN A 646 -16.35 21.54 -21.37
CA ASN A 646 -15.90 21.55 -22.75
C ASN A 646 -15.08 20.28 -23.09
N PHE A 647 -14.21 19.88 -22.17
CA PHE A 647 -13.39 18.69 -22.33
C PHE A 647 -14.23 17.40 -22.34
N ILE A 648 -15.17 17.23 -21.39
CA ILE A 648 -16.08 16.08 -21.34
C ILE A 648 -16.92 16.00 -22.61
N TRP A 649 -17.52 17.11 -23.03
CA TRP A 649 -18.33 17.17 -24.25
C TRP A 649 -17.54 16.71 -25.48
N CYS A 650 -16.28 17.16 -25.62
CA CYS A 650 -15.42 16.72 -26.72
C CYS A 650 -15.07 15.22 -26.68
N LEU A 651 -14.97 14.60 -25.49
CA LEU A 651 -14.81 13.15 -25.38
C LEU A 651 -16.08 12.40 -25.82
N GLU A 652 -17.25 12.86 -25.37
CA GLU A 652 -18.55 12.27 -25.73
C GLU A 652 -18.83 12.35 -27.24
N GLN A 653 -18.45 13.48 -27.87
CA GLN A 653 -18.54 13.68 -29.31
C GLN A 653 -17.38 13.02 -30.08
N ASN A 654 -16.47 12.32 -29.41
CA ASN A 654 -15.33 11.61 -30.02
C ASN A 654 -14.42 12.54 -30.85
N LEU A 655 -14.20 13.78 -30.40
CA LEU A 655 -13.43 14.82 -31.10
C LEU A 655 -11.94 14.85 -30.74
N ILE A 656 -11.55 14.24 -29.60
CA ILE A 656 -10.17 14.26 -29.08
C ILE A 656 -9.40 13.02 -29.54
N ASP A 657 -8.18 13.19 -30.02
CA ASP A 657 -7.31 12.07 -30.38
C ASP A 657 -6.87 11.30 -29.11
N PRO A 658 -7.25 10.01 -28.95
CA PRO A 658 -6.90 9.24 -27.77
C PRO A 658 -5.38 9.04 -27.61
N TYR A 659 -4.59 9.10 -28.70
CA TYR A 659 -3.12 9.07 -28.62
C TYR A 659 -2.57 10.36 -27.99
N ARG A 660 -3.17 11.52 -28.29
CA ARG A 660 -2.78 12.80 -27.67
C ARG A 660 -3.05 12.78 -26.16
N ILE A 661 -4.19 12.24 -25.73
CA ILE A 661 -4.50 12.02 -24.31
C ILE A 661 -3.41 11.15 -23.66
N LEU A 662 -3.15 9.98 -24.24
CA LEU A 662 -2.15 9.04 -23.72
C LEU A 662 -0.75 9.66 -23.66
N SER A 663 -0.36 10.41 -24.70
CA SER A 663 0.95 11.05 -24.78
C SER A 663 1.16 12.08 -23.67
N ARG A 664 0.12 12.86 -23.32
CA ARG A 664 0.18 13.83 -22.22
C ARG A 664 0.23 13.16 -20.87
N LEU A 665 -0.55 12.09 -20.65
CA LEU A 665 -0.45 11.28 -19.44
C LEU A 665 0.95 10.64 -19.28
N ARG A 666 1.67 10.41 -20.39
CA ARG A 666 3.04 9.86 -20.43
C ARG A 666 4.16 10.90 -20.31
N PHE A 667 4.01 12.09 -20.87
CA PHE A 667 5.11 13.05 -21.07
C PHE A 667 4.75 14.50 -20.65
N ALA A 668 4.02 14.69 -19.54
CA ALA A 668 3.70 16.02 -19.02
C ALA A 668 4.94 16.96 -19.03
N ASP A 669 4.75 18.18 -19.54
CA ASP A 669 5.80 19.05 -20.13
C ASP A 669 7.15 19.02 -19.38
N SER A 670 8.22 18.75 -20.13
CA SER A 670 9.60 18.63 -19.65
C SER A 670 10.17 19.93 -19.05
N THR A 671 9.48 21.06 -19.19
CA THR A 671 9.91 22.38 -18.72
C THR A 671 9.52 22.69 -17.27
N SER A 672 8.54 21.99 -16.67
CA SER A 672 8.14 22.17 -15.25
C SER A 672 8.13 20.89 -14.40
N GLY A 673 8.49 19.73 -14.99
CA GLY A 673 8.71 18.48 -14.27
C GLY A 673 7.45 17.93 -13.62
N GLY A 674 6.70 17.10 -14.36
CA GLY A 674 5.46 16.44 -13.92
C GLY A 674 5.60 15.51 -12.71
N LYS A 675 5.83 16.08 -11.52
CA LYS A 675 5.98 15.37 -10.24
C LYS A 675 4.68 14.71 -9.82
N LEU A 676 3.53 15.35 -10.10
CA LEU A 676 2.22 14.77 -9.83
C LEU A 676 2.03 13.50 -10.65
N GLU A 677 2.27 13.55 -11.95
CA GLU A 677 2.14 12.43 -12.88
C GLU A 677 3.09 11.29 -12.49
N THR A 678 4.32 11.63 -12.11
CA THR A 678 5.31 10.67 -11.58
C THR A 678 4.79 10.00 -10.31
N THR A 679 4.26 10.79 -9.36
CA THR A 679 3.67 10.29 -8.12
C THR A 679 2.49 9.36 -8.40
N MET A 680 1.61 9.71 -9.35
CA MET A 680 0.47 8.86 -9.73
C MET A 680 0.92 7.53 -10.36
N ARG A 681 2.00 7.50 -11.14
CA ARG A 681 2.57 6.24 -11.67
C ARG A 681 3.13 5.36 -10.58
N ILE A 682 3.83 5.96 -9.61
CA ILE A 682 4.33 5.24 -8.44
C ILE A 682 3.16 4.64 -7.66
N LEU A 683 2.14 5.45 -7.36
CA LEU A 683 0.93 5.00 -6.66
C LEU A 683 0.17 3.92 -7.44
N ALA A 684 0.20 3.93 -8.77
CA ALA A 684 -0.43 2.89 -9.57
C ALA A 684 0.29 1.55 -9.46
N ALA A 685 1.61 1.57 -9.28
CA ALA A 685 2.38 0.38 -8.95
C ALA A 685 2.12 -0.10 -7.52
N VAL A 686 1.98 0.83 -6.56
CA VAL A 686 1.59 0.52 -5.18
C VAL A 686 0.21 -0.12 -5.15
N ALA A 687 -0.78 0.45 -5.86
CA ALA A 687 -2.13 -0.10 -5.97
C ALA A 687 -2.11 -1.57 -6.42
N ALA A 688 -1.29 -1.90 -7.42
CA ALA A 688 -1.13 -3.27 -7.89
C ALA A 688 -0.52 -4.24 -6.85
N VAL A 689 0.20 -3.75 -5.84
CA VAL A 689 0.63 -4.56 -4.69
C VAL A 689 -0.51 -4.76 -3.71
N TYR A 690 -1.31 -3.71 -3.48
CA TYR A 690 -2.45 -3.74 -2.56
C TYR A 690 -3.69 -4.44 -3.10
N ASP A 691 -3.79 -4.64 -4.43
CA ASP A 691 -4.79 -5.52 -5.06
C ASP A 691 -4.74 -6.94 -4.48
N ASP A 692 -3.54 -7.43 -4.13
CA ASP A 692 -3.33 -8.74 -3.50
C ASP A 692 -3.52 -8.71 -1.96
N LEU A 693 -3.82 -7.55 -1.37
CA LEU A 693 -3.84 -7.29 0.07
C LEU A 693 -5.09 -6.50 0.55
N PRO A 694 -6.33 -6.95 0.24
CA PRO A 694 -7.55 -6.15 0.42
C PRO A 694 -7.86 -5.77 1.88
N ASP A 695 -7.46 -6.59 2.85
CA ASP A 695 -7.75 -6.39 4.27
C ASP A 695 -6.65 -5.61 5.02
N THR A 696 -5.73 -4.98 4.29
CA THR A 696 -4.62 -4.23 4.90
C THR A 696 -4.95 -2.75 5.09
N ASN A 697 -4.50 -2.21 6.23
CA ASN A 697 -4.54 -0.79 6.50
C ASN A 697 -3.12 -0.22 6.41
N LEU A 698 -2.99 0.93 5.77
CA LEU A 698 -1.76 1.69 5.65
C LEU A 698 -1.74 2.88 6.61
N ASP A 699 -0.55 3.31 6.99
CA ASP A 699 -0.33 4.43 7.89
C ASP A 699 -0.26 5.76 7.11
N ILE A 700 -0.99 6.75 7.58
CA ILE A 700 -1.13 8.06 6.94
C ILE A 700 0.12 8.93 7.09
N GLY A 701 1.06 8.51 7.95
CA GLY A 701 2.39 9.10 8.10
C GLY A 701 3.17 9.21 6.80
N ILE A 702 2.84 8.38 5.79
CA ILE A 702 3.44 8.45 4.44
C ILE A 702 3.34 9.83 3.80
N LEU A 703 2.29 10.62 4.13
CA LEU A 703 2.04 11.94 3.53
C LEU A 703 3.03 13.01 4.01
N ASN A 704 3.81 12.71 5.06
CA ASN A 704 4.74 13.67 5.66
C ASN A 704 6.09 13.75 4.92
N ARG A 705 6.30 12.94 3.87
CA ARG A 705 7.56 12.85 3.12
C ARG A 705 7.31 12.75 1.61
N SER A 706 8.28 13.20 0.83
CA SER A 706 8.28 13.11 -0.62
C SER A 706 8.37 11.65 -1.06
N LEU A 707 7.37 11.18 -1.81
CA LEU A 707 7.33 9.81 -2.32
C LEU A 707 8.47 9.57 -3.31
N ILE A 708 8.75 10.57 -4.15
CA ILE A 708 9.77 10.52 -5.22
C ILE A 708 11.19 10.40 -4.65
N GLU A 709 11.43 10.91 -3.45
CA GLU A 709 12.75 10.86 -2.80
C GLU A 709 13.05 9.56 -2.06
N THR A 710 12.04 8.70 -1.88
CA THR A 710 12.24 7.43 -1.18
C THR A 710 13.24 6.53 -1.92
N ARG A 711 14.06 5.81 -1.16
CA ARG A 711 15.07 4.88 -1.67
C ARG A 711 14.43 3.80 -2.52
N TRP A 712 13.28 3.27 -2.09
CA TRP A 712 12.58 2.26 -2.85
C TRP A 712 12.06 2.78 -4.19
N VAL A 713 11.57 4.02 -4.27
CA VAL A 713 11.19 4.62 -5.55
C VAL A 713 12.40 4.80 -6.44
N ARG A 714 13.49 5.37 -5.94
CA ARG A 714 14.70 5.63 -6.76
C ARG A 714 15.32 4.35 -7.33
N ASN A 715 15.22 3.24 -6.61
CA ASN A 715 15.73 1.94 -7.05
C ASN A 715 14.80 1.28 -8.09
N ILE A 716 13.50 1.31 -7.83
CA ILE A 716 12.50 0.67 -8.69
C ILE A 716 12.26 1.50 -9.96
N PHE A 717 12.27 2.82 -9.84
CA PHE A 717 11.91 3.78 -10.87
C PHE A 717 13.07 4.77 -11.12
N PRO A 718 14.13 4.37 -11.84
CA PRO A 718 15.16 5.32 -12.26
C PRO A 718 14.52 6.47 -13.06
N LEU A 719 14.85 7.71 -12.72
CA LEU A 719 14.27 8.92 -13.36
C LEU A 719 14.36 8.90 -14.89
N GLU A 720 15.41 8.30 -15.44
CA GLU A 720 15.61 8.14 -16.89
C GLU A 720 14.56 7.23 -17.55
N ASN A 721 14.03 6.25 -16.82
CA ASN A 721 13.01 5.30 -17.28
C ASN A 721 11.58 5.74 -16.96
N LEU A 722 11.39 6.61 -15.95
CA LEU A 722 10.07 7.05 -15.50
C LEU A 722 9.27 7.79 -16.57
N LEU A 723 9.95 8.49 -17.48
CA LEU A 723 9.33 9.31 -18.51
C LEU A 723 9.07 8.54 -19.81
N SER A 724 9.72 7.38 -20.03
CA SER A 724 9.76 6.70 -21.33
C SER A 724 9.38 5.21 -21.28
N ALA A 725 9.34 4.59 -20.10
CA ALA A 725 9.12 3.15 -19.94
C ALA A 725 7.80 2.79 -19.22
N PRO A 726 7.21 1.62 -19.51
CA PRO A 726 6.12 1.06 -18.70
C PRO A 726 6.55 0.89 -17.22
N THR A 727 5.59 0.93 -16.30
CA THR A 727 5.80 0.70 -14.86
C THR A 727 6.53 -0.63 -14.68
N PRO A 728 7.65 -0.62 -13.97
CA PRO A 728 8.51 -1.79 -13.82
C PRO A 728 7.71 -2.94 -13.19
N VAL A 729 7.99 -4.15 -13.66
CA VAL A 729 7.52 -5.35 -12.98
C VAL A 729 8.27 -5.44 -11.66
N LEU A 730 7.56 -5.22 -10.56
CA LEU A 730 8.12 -5.29 -9.21
C LEU A 730 8.52 -6.74 -8.88
N ASN A 731 9.80 -6.94 -8.55
CA ASN A 731 10.24 -8.14 -7.87
C ASN A 731 9.71 -8.15 -6.41
N HIS A 732 9.84 -9.28 -5.70
CA HIS A 732 9.31 -9.42 -4.35
C HIS A 732 9.98 -8.47 -3.35
N GLY A 733 11.29 -8.21 -3.51
CA GLY A 733 12.00 -7.22 -2.68
C GLY A 733 11.40 -5.82 -2.79
N GLY A 734 11.04 -5.39 -4.00
CA GLY A 734 10.33 -4.13 -4.23
C GLY A 734 8.93 -4.10 -3.62
N LYS A 735 8.19 -5.21 -3.69
CA LYS A 735 6.88 -5.33 -3.03
C LYS A 735 7.01 -5.25 -1.50
N PHE A 736 7.99 -5.92 -0.90
CA PHE A 736 8.24 -5.84 0.54
C PHE A 736 8.68 -4.44 1.00
N ALA A 737 9.48 -3.73 0.20
CA ALA A 737 9.86 -2.35 0.49
C ALA A 737 8.63 -1.42 0.52
N ILE A 738 7.72 -1.57 -0.47
CA ILE A 738 6.45 -0.84 -0.53
C ILE A 738 5.60 -1.15 0.71
N ILE A 739 5.39 -2.44 1.01
CA ILE A 739 4.61 -2.86 2.18
C ILE A 739 5.21 -2.29 3.46
N ALA A 740 6.53 -2.39 3.66
CA ALA A 740 7.20 -1.86 4.85
C ALA A 740 7.00 -0.34 5.00
N TYR A 741 7.09 0.42 3.90
CA TYR A 741 6.90 1.87 3.92
C TYR A 741 5.47 2.27 4.26
N PHE A 742 4.47 1.65 3.61
CA PHE A 742 3.05 1.97 3.82
C PHE A 742 2.49 1.38 5.13
N GLU A 743 3.02 0.25 5.61
CA GLU A 743 2.64 -0.34 6.91
C GLU A 743 3.19 0.48 8.09
N SER A 744 4.41 1.01 7.96
CA SER A 744 5.04 1.82 9.01
C SER A 744 4.71 3.31 8.96
N GLY A 745 4.42 3.83 7.77
CA GLY A 745 4.26 5.26 7.50
C GLY A 745 5.58 6.02 7.29
N PHE A 746 6.75 5.40 7.50
CA PHE A 746 8.03 6.13 7.42
C PHE A 746 9.29 5.31 7.18
N HIS A 747 9.26 3.97 7.31
CA HIS A 747 10.43 3.12 7.10
C HIS A 747 10.68 2.89 5.62
N ASP A 748 11.63 3.65 5.07
CA ASP A 748 12.04 3.58 3.67
C ASP A 748 13.24 2.65 3.51
N VAL A 749 12.98 1.40 3.10
CA VAL A 749 14.01 0.35 2.97
C VAL A 749 14.42 0.17 1.50
N ASP A 750 15.72 0.00 1.25
CA ASP A 750 16.24 -0.27 -0.10
C ASP A 750 15.81 -1.67 -0.59
N PRO A 751 15.08 -1.78 -1.73
CA PRO A 751 14.62 -3.05 -2.29
C PRO A 751 15.73 -4.07 -2.57
N THR A 752 16.96 -3.61 -2.85
CA THR A 752 18.11 -4.49 -3.12
C THR A 752 18.50 -5.33 -1.92
N GLN A 753 18.25 -4.82 -0.71
CA GLN A 753 18.51 -5.54 0.54
C GLN A 753 17.43 -6.60 0.84
N LEU A 754 16.29 -6.54 0.14
CA LEU A 754 15.13 -7.41 0.38
C LEU A 754 15.01 -8.54 -0.64
N GLN A 755 16.02 -8.75 -1.49
CA GLN A 755 15.98 -9.77 -2.55
C GLN A 755 15.94 -11.22 -2.04
N ASN A 756 16.36 -11.46 -0.80
CA ASN A 756 16.36 -12.79 -0.19
C ASN A 756 15.25 -12.95 0.85
N VAL A 757 14.34 -11.98 0.96
CA VAL A 757 13.24 -12.00 1.92
C VAL A 757 12.10 -12.88 1.42
N ILE A 758 11.57 -13.72 2.32
CA ILE A 758 10.48 -14.67 2.01
C ILE A 758 9.16 -14.25 2.65
N ALA A 759 9.22 -13.48 3.74
CA ALA A 759 8.08 -12.96 4.47
C ALA A 759 8.45 -11.72 5.29
N LEU A 760 7.44 -10.92 5.65
CA LEU A 760 7.52 -9.76 6.53
C LEU A 760 6.49 -9.92 7.66
N SER A 761 6.92 -9.75 8.91
CA SER A 761 6.01 -9.67 10.07
C SER A 761 5.92 -8.23 10.55
N SER A 762 4.70 -7.75 10.75
CA SER A 762 4.43 -6.46 11.38
C SER A 762 3.15 -6.50 12.19
N THR A 763 3.24 -6.16 13.48
CA THR A 763 2.10 -6.06 14.40
C THR A 763 1.25 -7.34 14.48
N ASN A 764 0.07 -7.40 13.87
CA ASN A 764 -0.82 -8.57 13.81
C ASN A 764 -0.88 -9.20 12.40
N SER A 765 0.07 -8.86 11.52
CA SER A 765 0.07 -9.26 10.12
C SER A 765 1.38 -9.92 9.70
N LEU A 766 1.26 -11.05 9.00
CA LEU A 766 2.32 -11.71 8.24
C LEU A 766 2.08 -11.50 6.76
N PHE A 767 3.05 -10.95 6.04
CA PHE A 767 3.03 -10.79 4.60
C PHE A 767 3.98 -11.82 4.00
N VAL A 768 3.45 -12.80 3.28
CA VAL A 768 4.21 -13.97 2.82
C VAL A 768 4.20 -14.04 1.31
N CYS A 769 5.34 -14.40 0.70
CA CYS A 769 5.39 -14.72 -0.72
C CYS A 769 4.41 -15.85 -1.04
N ARG A 770 3.47 -15.59 -1.96
CA ARG A 770 2.39 -16.51 -2.31
C ARG A 770 2.84 -17.93 -2.68
N PRO A 771 3.97 -18.16 -3.38
CA PRO A 771 4.44 -19.51 -3.69
C PRO A 771 4.69 -20.43 -2.50
N LEU A 772 4.76 -19.88 -1.27
CA LEU A 772 4.94 -20.66 -0.04
C LEU A 772 3.62 -21.08 0.62
N LEU A 773 2.48 -20.70 0.05
CA LEU A 773 1.14 -20.90 0.61
C LEU A 773 0.23 -21.77 -0.28
N GLU A 774 0.72 -22.25 -1.41
CA GLU A 774 -0.07 -23.02 -2.36
C GLU A 774 0.80 -24.08 -3.06
N ASP A 775 0.15 -24.95 -3.83
CA ASP A 775 0.83 -26.01 -4.57
C ASP A 775 1.87 -25.46 -5.55
N PRO A 776 3.10 -26.03 -5.61
CA PRO A 776 4.17 -25.54 -6.46
C PRO A 776 3.83 -25.59 -7.96
N HIS A 777 2.90 -26.45 -8.40
CA HIS A 777 2.40 -26.45 -9.79
C HIS A 777 1.64 -25.16 -10.10
N THR A 778 0.79 -24.74 -9.16
CA THR A 778 -0.06 -23.56 -9.30
C THR A 778 0.74 -22.27 -9.17
N SER A 779 1.66 -22.21 -8.21
CA SER A 779 2.41 -20.98 -7.94
C SER A 779 3.38 -20.61 -9.05
N LEU A 780 4.00 -21.59 -9.72
CA LEU A 780 4.91 -21.35 -10.86
C LEU A 780 4.17 -20.97 -12.16
N GLU A 781 2.88 -21.30 -12.29
CA GLU A 781 2.04 -20.85 -13.42
C GLU A 781 1.61 -19.38 -13.28
N GLN A 782 1.60 -18.83 -12.06
CA GLN A 782 1.04 -17.52 -11.75
C GLN A 782 2.12 -16.46 -11.50
N SER A 783 1.76 -15.18 -11.65
CA SER A 783 2.66 -14.09 -11.28
C SER A 783 2.87 -14.08 -9.76
N MET A 784 4.11 -13.94 -9.32
CA MET A 784 4.45 -13.85 -7.90
C MET A 784 3.68 -12.71 -7.22
N GLY A 785 2.93 -13.04 -6.16
CA GLY A 785 2.17 -12.14 -5.31
C GLY A 785 2.60 -12.23 -3.85
N ILE A 786 2.09 -11.33 -3.01
CA ILE A 786 2.25 -11.39 -1.54
C ILE A 786 0.86 -11.54 -0.94
N ARG A 787 0.73 -12.38 0.09
CA ARG A 787 -0.53 -12.60 0.80
C ARG A 787 -0.38 -12.21 2.25
N ARG A 788 -1.41 -11.54 2.79
CA ARG A 788 -1.50 -11.27 4.23
C ARG A 788 -2.13 -12.48 4.94
N ILE A 789 -1.49 -12.93 6.01
CA ILE A 789 -2.01 -13.87 6.99
C ILE A 789 -2.18 -13.10 8.29
N PHE A 790 -3.36 -13.23 8.92
CA PHE A 790 -3.59 -12.71 10.26
C PHE A 790 -2.74 -13.53 11.26
N GLY A 791 -1.77 -12.88 11.91
CA GLY A 791 -0.74 -13.55 12.69
C GLY A 791 0.54 -12.73 12.82
N ASN A 792 1.49 -13.18 13.64
CA ASN A 792 2.81 -12.56 13.79
C ASN A 792 3.82 -13.56 14.37
N ILE A 793 5.11 -13.20 14.36
CA ILE A 793 6.19 -14.02 14.94
C ILE A 793 6.66 -13.56 16.33
N GLY A 794 5.95 -12.63 16.98
CA GLY A 794 6.31 -12.12 18.31
C GLY A 794 7.61 -11.30 18.38
N LYS A 795 8.07 -10.75 17.25
CA LYS A 795 9.26 -9.88 17.18
C LYS A 795 8.87 -8.40 17.08
N PRO A 796 9.64 -7.49 17.69
CA PRO A 796 9.32 -6.06 17.71
C PRO A 796 9.52 -5.39 16.35
N GLY A 797 8.67 -4.41 16.05
CA GLY A 797 8.75 -3.61 14.83
C GLY A 797 8.38 -4.38 13.56
N ILE A 798 9.11 -4.13 12.48
CA ILE A 798 9.03 -4.84 11.20
C ILE A 798 10.18 -5.84 11.13
N THR A 799 9.86 -7.13 10.99
CA THR A 799 10.87 -8.18 10.85
C THR A 799 10.77 -8.84 9.49
N PHE A 800 11.85 -8.76 8.72
CA PHE A 800 12.01 -9.45 7.44
C PHE A 800 12.61 -10.84 7.67
N MET A 801 11.96 -11.87 7.15
CA MET A 801 12.40 -13.25 7.25
C MET A 801 13.27 -13.62 6.05
N LEU A 802 14.45 -14.17 6.33
CA LEU A 802 15.42 -14.65 5.34
C LEU A 802 15.64 -16.15 5.55
N PRO A 803 15.78 -16.98 4.51
CA PRO A 803 16.17 -18.37 4.69
C PRO A 803 17.66 -18.49 5.08
N PRO A 804 18.09 -19.63 5.65
CA PRO A 804 19.50 -19.89 5.95
C PRO A 804 20.36 -19.88 4.69
N GLN A 805 21.61 -19.43 4.81
CA GLN A 805 22.54 -19.44 3.68
C GLN A 805 22.90 -20.86 3.21
N GLU A 806 23.03 -21.78 4.16
CA GLU A 806 23.42 -23.18 3.90
C GLU A 806 22.37 -24.13 4.50
N PRO A 807 21.26 -24.40 3.79
CA PRO A 807 20.25 -25.35 4.27
C PRO A 807 20.84 -26.77 4.37
N MET A 808 20.59 -27.45 5.49
CA MET A 808 21.11 -28.78 5.76
C MET A 808 20.17 -29.88 5.27
N MET A 809 20.70 -31.06 4.94
CA MET A 809 19.90 -32.25 4.64
C MET A 809 20.42 -33.43 5.44
N ARG A 810 19.51 -34.33 5.84
CA ARG A 810 19.88 -35.58 6.50
C ARG A 810 20.79 -36.39 5.59
N GLU A 811 21.88 -36.88 6.14
CA GLU A 811 22.74 -37.83 5.46
C GLU A 811 22.01 -39.17 5.29
N PHE A 812 22.31 -39.88 4.20
CA PHE A 812 21.81 -41.22 4.01
C PHE A 812 22.40 -42.15 5.08
N ASP A 813 21.55 -42.89 5.81
CA ASP A 813 22.00 -43.90 6.76
C ASP A 813 22.40 -45.16 5.99
N PRO A 814 23.68 -45.56 5.97
CA PRO A 814 24.12 -46.74 5.25
C PRO A 814 23.46 -48.03 5.75
N ASN A 815 22.85 -48.05 6.94
CA ASN A 815 22.16 -49.21 7.51
C ASN A 815 20.74 -49.41 6.98
N THR A 816 20.14 -48.41 6.29
CA THR A 816 18.81 -48.53 5.67
C THR A 816 18.84 -49.09 4.24
N TRP A 817 20.03 -49.44 3.72
CA TRP A 817 20.25 -49.98 2.37
C TRP A 817 19.38 -51.19 1.99
N LEU A 818 18.94 -51.99 2.98
CA LEU A 818 18.05 -53.14 2.78
C LEU A 818 16.60 -52.76 2.46
N MET A 819 16.22 -51.49 2.57
CA MET A 819 14.87 -50.98 2.29
C MET A 819 14.77 -50.21 0.95
N ASN A 820 15.88 -49.95 0.26
CA ASN A 820 15.87 -49.24 -1.04
C ASN A 820 15.29 -50.16 -2.12
N ASN A 821 13.99 -50.02 -2.35
CA ASN A 821 13.18 -50.81 -3.26
C ASN A 821 12.66 -49.92 -4.40
N CYS A 822 13.56 -49.10 -4.98
CA CYS A 822 13.26 -48.32 -6.18
C CYS A 822 12.72 -49.25 -7.28
N HIS A 823 11.41 -49.24 -7.47
CA HIS A 823 10.72 -50.10 -8.43
C HIS A 823 10.46 -49.36 -9.74
N PRO A 824 10.30 -50.08 -10.86
CA PRO A 824 9.87 -49.46 -12.11
C PRO A 824 8.54 -48.72 -11.91
N PHE A 825 8.47 -47.48 -12.39
CA PHE A 825 7.25 -46.69 -12.33
C PHE A 825 6.15 -47.34 -13.16
N ASP A 826 4.94 -47.43 -12.60
CA ASP A 826 3.80 -48.13 -13.21
C ASP A 826 2.80 -47.19 -13.88
N GLY A 827 3.06 -45.88 -13.86
CA GLY A 827 2.20 -44.84 -14.41
C GLY A 827 1.15 -44.30 -13.45
N THR A 828 1.08 -44.80 -12.21
CA THR A 828 0.04 -44.46 -11.24
C THR A 828 0.49 -43.39 -10.24
N THR A 829 -0.46 -42.63 -9.69
CA THR A 829 -0.22 -41.78 -8.52
C THR A 829 -0.21 -42.62 -7.25
N SER A 830 0.54 -42.18 -6.24
CA SER A 830 0.53 -42.73 -4.88
C SER A 830 0.62 -41.59 -3.88
N ARG A 831 0.09 -41.78 -2.67
CA ARG A 831 0.18 -40.82 -1.55
C ARG A 831 1.28 -41.23 -0.58
N SER A 832 2.47 -41.47 -1.12
CA SER A 832 3.56 -42.10 -0.35
C SER A 832 4.16 -41.19 0.74
N PHE A 833 3.87 -39.88 0.68
CA PHE A 833 4.43 -38.84 1.53
C PHE A 833 3.40 -38.13 2.44
N ASP A 834 2.25 -38.76 2.72
CA ASP A 834 1.15 -38.15 3.50
C ASP A 834 1.54 -37.69 4.92
N SER A 835 2.58 -38.27 5.51
CA SER A 835 3.11 -37.88 6.82
C SER A 835 4.10 -36.70 6.80
N THR A 836 4.30 -36.07 5.64
CA THR A 836 5.19 -34.92 5.48
C THR A 836 4.57 -33.65 6.05
N SER A 837 5.38 -32.87 6.75
CA SER A 837 5.02 -31.56 7.29
C SER A 837 6.17 -30.55 7.12
N LEU A 838 5.82 -29.26 7.08
CA LEU A 838 6.76 -28.15 7.02
C LEU A 838 6.65 -27.33 8.29
N HIS A 839 7.80 -27.02 8.90
CA HIS A 839 7.89 -26.29 10.16
C HIS A 839 8.76 -25.05 9.99
N LEU A 840 8.26 -23.89 10.41
CA LEU A 840 9.02 -22.66 10.42
C LEU A 840 9.61 -22.43 11.82
N SER A 841 10.93 -22.24 11.90
CA SER A 841 11.63 -21.87 13.12
C SER A 841 12.60 -20.72 12.87
N PHE A 842 13.17 -20.14 13.94
CA PHE A 842 14.04 -18.97 13.85
C PHE A 842 15.36 -19.25 14.55
N THR A 843 16.47 -18.82 13.95
CA THR A 843 17.78 -18.89 14.59
C THR A 843 18.04 -17.65 15.46
N GLU A 844 19.20 -17.60 16.11
CA GLU A 844 19.65 -16.40 16.84
C GLU A 844 20.17 -15.29 15.90
N TYR A 845 20.28 -15.56 14.59
CA TYR A 845 20.65 -14.54 13.61
C TYR A 845 19.52 -13.52 13.47
N HIS A 846 19.65 -12.44 14.22
CA HIS A 846 18.73 -11.32 14.24
C HIS A 846 19.52 -10.01 14.12
N VAL A 847 19.48 -9.41 12.94
CA VAL A 847 20.32 -8.27 12.59
C VAL A 847 19.45 -7.03 12.35
N PRO A 848 19.66 -5.94 13.09
CA PRO A 848 18.98 -4.69 12.81
C PRO A 848 19.26 -4.14 11.42
N LEU A 849 18.22 -3.61 10.78
CA LEU A 849 18.33 -2.95 9.48
C LEU A 849 18.36 -1.43 9.63
N PHE A 850 19.33 -0.79 8.97
CA PHE A 850 19.46 0.66 9.03
C PHE A 850 18.49 1.36 8.06
N ASP A 851 17.52 2.06 8.64
CA ASP A 851 16.49 2.79 7.91
C ASP A 851 16.86 4.27 7.61
N GLY A 852 18.07 4.69 7.97
CA GLY A 852 18.53 6.08 7.86
C GLY A 852 18.57 6.85 9.18
N SER A 853 17.93 6.35 10.25
CA SER A 853 17.90 7.02 11.56
C SER A 853 19.04 6.55 12.48
N ARG A 854 19.80 7.50 13.06
CA ARG A 854 20.90 7.22 14.01
C ARG A 854 20.51 7.64 15.44
N GLY A 855 20.93 6.85 16.43
CA GLY A 855 20.92 7.23 17.85
C GLY A 855 19.79 6.66 18.71
N SER A 856 18.75 6.07 18.11
CA SER A 856 17.69 5.33 18.83
C SER A 856 18.25 4.02 19.41
N GLN A 857 17.81 3.65 20.63
CA GLN A 857 18.23 2.37 21.24
C GLN A 857 17.49 1.15 20.66
N ASP A 858 16.23 1.35 20.23
CA ASP A 858 15.43 0.29 19.63
C ASP A 858 15.44 0.39 18.13
N HIS A 859 15.77 -0.74 17.50
CA HIS A 859 15.63 -0.91 16.07
C HIS A 859 14.19 -1.30 15.76
N GLN A 860 13.59 -0.58 14.82
CA GLN A 860 12.22 -0.85 14.39
C GLN A 860 12.16 -1.75 13.16
N ILE A 861 13.31 -2.07 12.57
CA ILE A 861 13.42 -2.95 11.42
C ILE A 861 14.56 -3.93 11.65
N SER A 862 14.34 -5.20 11.36
CA SER A 862 15.37 -6.24 11.45
C SER A 862 15.22 -7.33 10.40
N PHE A 863 16.33 -8.03 10.15
CA PHE A 863 16.34 -9.33 9.51
C PHE A 863 16.34 -10.44 10.56
N LEU A 864 15.61 -11.51 10.28
CA LEU A 864 15.58 -12.72 11.09
C LEU A 864 15.77 -13.93 10.17
N GLU A 865 16.81 -14.71 10.44
CA GLU A 865 17.00 -15.98 9.74
C GLU A 865 15.94 -16.98 10.21
N SER A 866 15.24 -17.54 9.22
CA SER A 866 14.01 -18.30 9.37
C SER A 866 14.18 -19.63 8.63
N VAL A 867 14.33 -20.70 9.39
CA VAL A 867 14.58 -22.06 8.89
C VAL A 867 13.24 -22.70 8.57
N ILE A 868 13.10 -23.20 7.34
CA ILE A 868 11.97 -24.04 6.94
C ILE A 868 12.46 -25.49 6.95
N SER A 869 11.98 -26.28 7.90
CA SER A 869 12.37 -27.68 8.05
C SER A 869 11.27 -28.61 7.57
N VAL A 870 11.64 -29.56 6.72
CA VAL A 870 10.84 -30.70 6.28
C VAL A 870 10.96 -31.80 7.32
N GLN A 871 9.81 -32.29 7.79
CA GLN A 871 9.73 -33.44 8.67
C GLN A 871 8.82 -34.52 8.10
N ASP A 872 9.21 -35.78 8.26
CA ASP A 872 8.38 -36.93 7.95
C ASP A 872 8.18 -37.78 9.20
N LYS A 873 6.92 -38.06 9.56
CA LYS A 873 6.55 -38.80 10.78
C LYS A 873 7.21 -38.20 12.04
N GLY A 874 7.31 -36.86 12.08
CA GLY A 874 7.94 -36.11 13.17
C GLY A 874 9.48 -36.19 13.23
N LYS A 875 10.14 -36.76 12.22
CA LYS A 875 11.60 -36.78 12.11
C LYS A 875 12.08 -35.78 11.08
N TRP A 876 13.12 -35.03 11.41
CA TRP A 876 13.76 -34.10 10.48
C TRP A 876 14.33 -34.82 9.26
N VAL A 877 14.14 -34.21 8.09
CA VAL A 877 14.62 -34.69 6.79
C VAL A 877 15.60 -33.70 6.17
N ALA A 878 15.21 -32.42 6.10
CA ALA A 878 15.97 -31.39 5.43
C ALA A 878 15.48 -30.00 5.84
N ASP A 879 16.37 -29.03 5.81
CA ASP A 879 16.03 -27.62 5.70
C ASP A 879 16.00 -27.23 4.22
N VAL A 880 15.09 -26.33 3.86
CA VAL A 880 14.85 -26.00 2.45
C VAL A 880 15.05 -24.51 2.15
N ASP A 881 15.52 -24.22 0.92
CA ASP A 881 15.61 -22.87 0.39
C ASP A 881 14.33 -22.49 -0.38
N PRO A 882 13.39 -21.74 0.23
CA PRO A 882 12.16 -21.29 -0.43
C PRO A 882 12.40 -20.32 -1.61
N LEU A 883 13.58 -19.71 -1.72
CA LEU A 883 13.88 -18.77 -2.82
C LEU A 883 13.85 -19.46 -4.18
N LEU A 884 14.02 -20.78 -4.21
CA LEU A 884 13.87 -21.62 -5.41
C LEU A 884 12.47 -21.55 -6.04
N LEU A 885 11.43 -21.19 -5.28
CA LEU A 885 10.06 -21.04 -5.79
C LEU A 885 9.71 -19.58 -6.08
N ILE A 886 10.33 -18.66 -5.34
CA ILE A 886 10.12 -17.21 -5.50
C ILE A 886 10.87 -16.71 -6.74
N ARG A 887 12.05 -17.27 -7.00
CA ARG A 887 12.92 -17.01 -8.16
C ARG A 887 13.31 -18.33 -8.82
N PRO A 888 12.39 -18.97 -9.56
CA PRO A 888 12.61 -20.30 -10.10
C PRO A 888 13.79 -20.34 -11.08
N PRO A 889 14.79 -21.19 -10.83
CA PRO A 889 15.89 -21.42 -11.76
C PRO A 889 15.39 -22.20 -12.98
N GLY A 890 16.11 -22.13 -14.11
CA GLY A 890 15.69 -22.77 -15.37
C GLY A 890 15.57 -24.30 -15.32
N GLN A 891 16.12 -24.94 -14.29
CA GLN A 891 16.01 -26.38 -14.02
C GLN A 891 14.70 -26.76 -13.30
N LEU A 892 14.02 -25.81 -12.65
CA LEU A 892 12.72 -26.02 -12.00
C LEU A 892 11.59 -25.57 -12.93
N ARG A 893 10.67 -26.48 -13.25
CA ARG A 893 9.62 -26.25 -14.26
C ARG A 893 8.29 -26.86 -13.87
N CYS A 894 7.21 -26.31 -14.41
CA CYS A 894 5.92 -27.00 -14.44
C CYS A 894 5.73 -27.71 -15.78
N LEU A 895 5.16 -28.92 -15.72
CA LEU A 895 4.64 -29.55 -16.92
C LEU A 895 3.31 -28.86 -17.28
N GLU A 896 3.23 -28.35 -18.51
CA GLU A 896 2.01 -27.72 -19.03
C GLU A 896 0.83 -28.70 -18.99
N LYS A 897 -0.34 -28.21 -18.58
CA LYS A 897 -1.61 -28.97 -18.66
C LYS A 897 -1.93 -29.23 -20.12
N LYS A 898 -1.59 -30.41 -20.63
CA LYS A 898 -1.81 -30.76 -22.04
C LYS A 898 -3.29 -31.01 -22.31
N ILE A 899 -3.81 -30.33 -23.34
CA ILE A 899 -5.11 -30.57 -23.94
C ILE A 899 -5.00 -31.89 -24.73
N THR A 900 -5.79 -32.90 -24.31
CA THR A 900 -6.10 -34.17 -25.00
C THR A 900 -5.10 -34.63 -26.07
N CYS A 901 -4.28 -35.64 -25.76
CA CYS A 901 -3.48 -36.36 -26.75
C CYS A 901 -4.11 -37.73 -27.09
N GLN A 902 -3.87 -38.25 -28.30
CA GLN A 902 -4.40 -39.54 -28.77
C GLN A 902 -3.58 -40.77 -28.31
N HIS A 903 -2.63 -40.62 -27.39
CA HIS A 903 -1.84 -41.74 -26.89
C HIS A 903 -2.69 -42.60 -25.93
N SER A 904 -2.74 -43.91 -26.19
CA SER A 904 -3.21 -44.92 -25.24
C SER A 904 -2.27 -44.97 -24.03
N THR A 905 -2.79 -45.30 -22.84
CA THR A 905 -2.02 -45.49 -21.60
C THR A 905 -1.18 -46.78 -21.64
N GLU A 906 -0.38 -46.97 -22.69
CA GLU A 906 0.41 -48.18 -22.90
C GLU A 906 1.68 -48.18 -22.03
N ARG A 907 1.91 -49.31 -21.33
CA ARG A 907 3.03 -49.50 -20.39
C ARG A 907 4.43 -49.46 -21.03
N SER A 908 4.55 -49.66 -22.35
CA SER A 908 5.82 -49.80 -23.07
C SER A 908 6.70 -48.54 -23.06
N GLN A 909 6.13 -47.36 -22.78
CA GLN A 909 6.86 -46.08 -22.78
C GLN A 909 7.28 -45.60 -21.39
N ILE A 910 6.94 -46.34 -20.32
CA ILE A 910 7.36 -46.06 -18.94
C ILE A 910 8.67 -46.81 -18.60
N ALA A 911 9.21 -47.57 -19.57
CA ALA A 911 10.53 -48.18 -19.45
C ALA A 911 11.58 -47.12 -19.05
N ASP A 912 12.46 -47.51 -18.13
CA ASP A 912 13.57 -46.71 -17.60
C ASP A 912 13.18 -45.50 -16.73
N ILE A 913 11.98 -45.50 -16.14
CA ILE A 913 11.61 -44.58 -15.05
C ILE A 913 11.51 -45.33 -13.73
N VAL A 914 12.11 -44.78 -12.69
CA VAL A 914 12.05 -45.29 -11.31
C VAL A 914 10.96 -44.56 -10.51
N ALA A 915 10.18 -45.28 -9.71
CA ALA A 915 9.29 -44.69 -8.71
C ALA A 915 10.04 -44.43 -7.40
N VAL A 916 9.79 -43.27 -6.79
CA VAL A 916 10.31 -42.87 -5.48
C VAL A 916 9.14 -42.61 -4.54
N ASP A 917 9.10 -43.37 -3.45
CA ASP A 917 7.99 -43.42 -2.50
C ASP A 917 8.42 -43.17 -1.04
N SER A 918 9.72 -43.01 -0.79
CA SER A 918 10.24 -42.67 0.53
C SER A 918 11.27 -41.54 0.47
N TRP A 919 11.47 -40.88 1.62
CA TRP A 919 12.50 -39.85 1.76
C TRP A 919 13.91 -40.44 1.64
N ASP A 920 14.14 -41.67 2.08
CA ASP A 920 15.44 -42.34 1.96
C ASP A 920 15.80 -42.60 0.49
N GLU A 921 14.84 -43.06 -0.32
CA GLU A 921 14.99 -43.19 -1.78
C GLU A 921 15.23 -41.84 -2.48
N LEU A 922 14.60 -40.76 -2.01
CA LEU A 922 14.81 -39.44 -2.60
C LEU A 922 16.19 -38.85 -2.24
N LEU A 923 16.65 -39.06 -1.01
CA LEU A 923 17.97 -38.58 -0.56
C LEU A 923 19.11 -39.40 -1.18
N ASP A 924 18.88 -40.68 -1.43
CA ASP A 924 19.73 -41.58 -2.24
C ASP A 924 19.30 -41.57 -3.72
N ILE A 925 19.38 -40.39 -4.34
CA ILE A 925 18.85 -40.10 -5.69
C ILE A 925 19.09 -41.25 -6.68
N PRO A 926 18.03 -41.81 -7.29
CA PRO A 926 18.16 -42.84 -8.31
C PRO A 926 18.96 -42.37 -9.52
N GLU A 927 19.69 -43.28 -10.16
CA GLU A 927 20.30 -42.99 -11.46
C GLU A 927 19.20 -42.83 -12.52
N GLY A 928 19.29 -41.77 -13.32
CA GLY A 928 18.39 -41.58 -14.47
C GLY A 928 17.18 -40.70 -14.18
N VAL A 929 16.04 -41.10 -14.75
CA VAL A 929 14.75 -40.41 -14.64
C VAL A 929 13.90 -41.09 -13.58
N PHE A 930 13.30 -40.32 -12.68
CA PHE A 930 12.46 -40.85 -11.62
C PHE A 930 11.24 -39.98 -11.35
N VAL A 931 10.21 -40.61 -10.78
CA VAL A 931 8.93 -40.00 -10.43
C VAL A 931 8.71 -40.15 -8.94
N VAL A 932 8.60 -39.01 -8.25
CA VAL A 932 8.25 -38.93 -6.84
C VAL A 932 6.73 -38.89 -6.74
N ARG A 933 6.11 -39.89 -6.10
CA ARG A 933 4.65 -40.05 -6.05
C ARG A 933 4.10 -39.43 -4.76
N ALA A 934 3.71 -38.17 -4.83
CA ALA A 934 3.21 -37.39 -3.71
C ALA A 934 1.68 -37.31 -3.67
N GLY A 935 1.02 -37.52 -4.81
CA GLY A 935 -0.43 -37.45 -4.92
C GLY A 935 -0.92 -36.01 -4.88
N ASP A 936 -2.02 -35.76 -4.17
CA ASP A 936 -2.68 -34.44 -4.08
C ASP A 936 -2.29 -33.63 -2.83
N ASN A 937 -1.36 -34.12 -2.00
CA ASN A 937 -0.88 -33.41 -0.84
C ASN A 937 0.10 -32.30 -1.24
N TRP A 938 -0.42 -31.08 -1.41
CA TRP A 938 0.38 -29.94 -1.88
C TRP A 938 1.56 -29.57 -0.96
N VAL A 939 1.44 -29.81 0.37
CA VAL A 939 2.53 -29.56 1.33
C VAL A 939 3.67 -30.55 1.10
N ALA A 940 3.34 -31.83 0.87
CA ALA A 940 4.34 -32.83 0.51
C ALA A 940 4.99 -32.50 -0.84
N ARG A 941 4.20 -32.12 -1.85
CA ARG A 941 4.70 -31.71 -3.18
C ARG A 941 5.66 -30.52 -3.08
N LEU A 942 5.33 -29.53 -2.25
CA LEU A 942 6.18 -28.38 -1.95
C LEU A 942 7.52 -28.81 -1.36
N ALA A 943 7.49 -29.62 -0.29
CA ALA A 943 8.69 -30.13 0.37
C ALA A 943 9.57 -30.96 -0.59
N LEU A 944 8.96 -31.90 -1.32
CA LEU A 944 9.66 -32.78 -2.26
C LEU A 944 10.28 -32.01 -3.41
N THR A 945 9.61 -30.97 -3.91
CA THR A 945 10.15 -30.09 -4.96
C THR A 945 11.44 -29.43 -4.50
N LEU A 946 11.44 -28.83 -3.30
CA LEU A 946 12.60 -28.12 -2.76
C LEU A 946 13.75 -29.06 -2.42
N VAL A 947 13.48 -30.17 -1.74
CA VAL A 947 14.49 -31.17 -1.37
C VAL A 947 15.08 -31.84 -2.61
N ALA A 948 14.25 -32.28 -3.57
CA ALA A 948 14.72 -32.89 -4.80
C ALA A 948 15.63 -31.94 -5.59
N TYR A 949 15.26 -30.65 -5.65
CA TYR A 949 16.07 -29.63 -6.32
C TYR A 949 17.43 -29.46 -5.63
N GLN A 950 17.43 -29.19 -4.32
CA GLN A 950 18.66 -28.99 -3.54
C GLN A 950 19.59 -30.19 -3.63
N ARG A 951 19.03 -31.41 -3.53
CA ARG A 951 19.81 -32.64 -3.61
C ARG A 951 20.38 -32.87 -5.01
N LEU A 952 19.60 -32.66 -6.08
CA LEU A 952 20.12 -32.79 -7.45
C LEU A 952 21.21 -31.76 -7.75
N GLN A 953 21.06 -30.52 -7.27
CA GLN A 953 22.02 -29.44 -7.45
C GLN A 953 23.39 -29.76 -6.82
N GLN A 954 23.42 -30.45 -5.68
CA GLN A 954 24.67 -30.89 -5.05
C GLN A 954 25.46 -31.91 -5.89
N ILE A 955 24.77 -32.70 -6.72
CA ILE A 955 25.41 -33.82 -7.45
C ILE A 955 25.68 -33.46 -8.92
N SER A 956 24.88 -32.60 -9.56
CA SER A 956 25.07 -32.24 -10.96
C SER A 956 24.51 -30.86 -11.30
N THR A 957 25.06 -30.23 -12.33
CA THR A 957 24.50 -29.02 -12.96
C THR A 957 23.52 -29.33 -14.11
N ALA A 958 23.52 -30.58 -14.60
CA ALA A 958 22.70 -31.04 -15.73
C ALA A 958 21.51 -31.89 -15.25
N PHE A 959 20.53 -31.24 -14.63
CA PHE A 959 19.31 -31.87 -14.11
C PHE A 959 18.06 -31.04 -14.39
N ALA A 960 16.90 -31.64 -14.17
CA ALA A 960 15.63 -30.93 -14.11
C ALA A 960 14.72 -31.49 -13.01
N VAL A 961 13.94 -30.59 -12.40
CA VAL A 961 12.81 -30.92 -11.52
C VAL A 961 11.55 -30.41 -12.20
N THR A 962 10.60 -31.30 -12.45
CA THR A 962 9.35 -30.97 -13.14
C THR A 962 8.16 -31.32 -12.28
N ILE A 963 7.37 -30.32 -11.90
CA ILE A 963 6.14 -30.52 -11.16
C ILE A 963 5.03 -30.85 -12.15
N CYS A 964 4.32 -31.95 -11.90
CA CYS A 964 3.31 -32.47 -12.81
C CYS A 964 1.90 -31.96 -12.45
N PRO A 965 0.97 -31.82 -13.41
CA PRO A 965 -0.45 -31.74 -13.10
C PRO A 965 -1.00 -33.13 -12.72
N ALA A 966 -2.23 -33.20 -12.21
CA ALA A 966 -2.86 -34.48 -11.84
C ALA A 966 -2.95 -35.49 -13.02
N ASN A 967 -3.17 -34.99 -14.23
CA ASN A 967 -3.27 -35.82 -15.43
C ASN A 967 -2.03 -35.64 -16.31
N VAL A 968 -1.15 -36.64 -16.32
CA VAL A 968 0.09 -36.64 -17.11
C VAL A 968 -0.01 -37.70 -18.21
N CYS A 969 0.32 -37.31 -19.43
CA CYS A 969 0.63 -38.27 -20.48
C CYS A 969 2.14 -38.52 -20.52
N TRP A 970 2.58 -39.67 -20.00
CA TRP A 970 3.99 -40.06 -19.91
C TRP A 970 4.65 -40.33 -21.28
N SER A 971 3.84 -40.49 -22.33
CA SER A 971 4.26 -40.53 -23.74
C SER A 971 4.63 -39.15 -24.28
N CYS A 972 3.97 -38.11 -23.77
CA CYS A 972 4.13 -36.74 -24.23
C CYS A 972 5.20 -35.96 -23.46
N THR A 973 5.66 -36.48 -22.32
CA THR A 973 6.67 -35.83 -21.50
C THR A 973 8.04 -35.96 -22.15
N LYS A 974 8.66 -34.81 -22.48
CA LYS A 974 10.03 -34.78 -22.99
C LYS A 974 11.03 -35.08 -21.87
N ARG A 975 11.88 -36.08 -22.09
CA ARG A 975 12.95 -36.50 -21.16
C ARG A 975 14.29 -36.03 -21.72
N SER A 976 14.59 -34.76 -21.52
CA SER A 976 15.77 -34.11 -22.12
C SER A 976 17.01 -34.13 -21.23
N PHE A 977 16.86 -34.53 -19.95
CA PHE A 977 17.96 -34.58 -18.98
C PHE A 977 18.23 -36.02 -18.54
N ARG A 978 19.51 -36.36 -18.38
CA ARG A 978 19.95 -37.65 -17.84
C ARG A 978 19.52 -37.82 -16.37
N ARG A 979 19.35 -36.72 -15.63
CA ARG A 979 18.80 -36.70 -14.28
C ARG A 979 17.56 -35.82 -14.24
N HIS A 980 16.40 -36.43 -14.11
CA HIS A 980 15.13 -35.71 -14.20
C HIS A 980 14.16 -36.25 -13.14
N ALA A 981 13.82 -35.40 -12.17
CA ALA A 981 12.80 -35.69 -11.17
C ALA A 981 11.45 -35.15 -11.63
N PHE A 982 10.43 -36.01 -11.63
CA PHE A 982 9.04 -35.60 -11.79
C PHE A 982 8.34 -35.66 -10.43
N ILE A 983 7.80 -34.54 -9.96
CA ILE A 983 6.99 -34.49 -8.74
C ILE A 983 5.54 -34.70 -9.16
N TYR A 984 5.02 -35.92 -8.96
CA TYR A 984 3.70 -36.36 -9.41
C TYR A 984 2.66 -36.28 -8.30
#